data_AF-A0A2E0M115-F1
#
_entry.id   AF-A0A2E0M115-F1
#
_cell.length_a   1.000
_cell.length_b   1.000
_cell.length_c   1.000
_cell.angle_alpha   90.00
_cell.angle_beta   90.00
_cell.angle_gamma   90.00
#
_symmetry.space_group_name_H-M   'P 1'
#
loop_
_entity.id
_entity.type
_entity.pdbx_description
1 polymer ?
#
loop_
_entity_poly.entity_id
_entity_poly.type
_entity_poly.pdbx_seq_one_letter_code
_entity_poly.pdbx_strand_id
1 'polypeptide(L)'
;MSSHSSQTNNIRGTGCNDRLSGSNGNDRVAALSGNDTVTTGNGDDVIALGDGNDSGHGGHGNDLISGGAGRDTLVGGQQNDTLNGGDGNDTLYGDGHDDKITGGDGDDFITGDNERGTETPGYDTGSDTLHGGYGNDTILGGGKADTISGGAGNDSLDGGTGDDRLHGGEGRDTILAAAGADTVHAGHGDDYVNGGEGNDRLHGGDGSDTLYGQTGDDTVHGGNGSDLIDGGAGTDSLAGGNDADTIYTRDGDDTARGGNGDDYIETGTGDHLLTGGNGNDVIYAEAGADTIHAGNGDDLVQANGGDDVLTGGSGADSLYAGDGDDLLNGGNGNDFLDAGDGADTINGGDGDDTVFADDGNDLVRGGNGNDSLRGFHGDDTIHGGNGDDRIFGGVDRAADAFDPTESDNDSLIGGNGDDYIAGYVGADTIHGGNDDDTIDGGEDNDVLFGGNGNDQIAAGTGADSVLGGNGDDLIRSFSGDDTVVGGYGDDTIIAGVGTDDLASLIDETDNDLVRAGAGNDFVEGQTGADTLYGQTGDDRLDGNDGNDYVHGGDGNDSLNGNGDNDTVIGGRGFDTVRGGTGDDLLLGGRDDDTLQGSSGSDTLNGETGNDLLEGGNGSDVFILTRNGGFDIITDFGNGNDVMDVSNFRVRDGFDGLNLHDDGAGNAVVDFGNASFTLDGIDVSQLSAEDFLF
;
A
#
# COMPACT_ATOMS: atom_id res chain seq x y z
N MET A 1 -30.12 -80.71 28.75
CA MET A 1 -30.16 -81.49 27.50
C MET A 1 -31.61 -81.73 27.11
N SER A 2 -32.14 -80.88 26.24
CA SER A 2 -33.25 -81.21 25.32
C SER A 2 -32.94 -80.46 24.04
N SER A 3 -32.41 -81.19 23.06
CA SER A 3 -32.06 -80.71 21.73
C SER A 3 -33.32 -80.33 20.98
N HIS A 4 -33.58 -79.04 20.80
CA HIS A 4 -34.47 -78.57 19.73
C HIS A 4 -33.65 -78.61 18.45
N SER A 5 -33.95 -79.56 17.57
CA SER A 5 -33.44 -79.55 16.22
C SER A 5 -33.96 -78.30 15.52
N SER A 6 -33.05 -77.45 15.05
CA SER A 6 -33.28 -76.60 13.89
C SER A 6 -33.86 -77.49 12.78
N GLN A 7 -35.16 -77.40 12.54
CA GLN A 7 -35.78 -78.00 11.37
C GLN A 7 -35.92 -76.90 10.35
N THR A 8 -35.11 -76.95 9.30
CA THR A 8 -35.27 -76.04 8.17
C THR A 8 -36.56 -76.38 7.45
N ASN A 9 -37.51 -75.46 7.38
CA ASN A 9 -38.76 -75.68 6.66
C ASN A 9 -38.60 -75.17 5.22
N ASN A 10 -39.01 -75.95 4.22
CA ASN A 10 -38.99 -75.50 2.82
C ASN A 10 -40.44 -75.25 2.37
N ILE A 11 -40.78 -74.00 2.14
CA ILE A 11 -42.11 -73.55 1.72
C ILE A 11 -42.01 -73.08 0.27
N ARG A 12 -42.95 -73.52 -0.57
CA ARG A 12 -42.95 -73.14 -1.98
C ARG A 12 -44.37 -72.76 -2.43
N GLY A 13 -44.48 -71.59 -3.03
CA GLY A 13 -45.69 -71.07 -3.65
C GLY A 13 -45.95 -71.68 -5.04
N THR A 14 -46.84 -71.02 -5.76
CA THR A 14 -47.37 -71.33 -7.08
C THR A 14 -47.09 -70.17 -8.03
N GLY A 15 -47.60 -70.24 -9.27
CA GLY A 15 -47.50 -69.11 -10.20
C GLY A 15 -48.68 -68.13 -10.10
N CYS A 16 -49.30 -68.01 -8.93
CA CYS A 16 -50.47 -67.18 -8.67
C CYS A 16 -50.28 -66.48 -7.33
N ASN A 17 -51.06 -65.44 -7.05
CA ASN A 17 -51.04 -64.75 -5.75
C ASN A 17 -51.22 -65.71 -4.57
N ASP A 18 -50.17 -65.85 -3.77
CA ASP A 18 -50.06 -66.76 -2.65
C ASP A 18 -49.95 -66.00 -1.31
N ARG A 19 -50.39 -66.65 -0.24
CA ARG A 19 -50.15 -66.19 1.14
C ARG A 19 -49.43 -67.29 1.91
N LEU A 20 -48.14 -67.10 2.15
CA LEU A 20 -47.24 -68.10 2.74
C LEU A 20 -46.85 -67.66 4.15
N SER A 21 -46.68 -68.61 5.07
CA SER A 21 -46.30 -68.33 6.45
C SER A 21 -45.29 -69.34 6.98
N GLY A 22 -44.24 -68.82 7.60
CA GLY A 22 -43.15 -69.57 8.24
C GLY A 22 -43.48 -70.12 9.62
N SER A 23 -42.52 -70.83 10.19
CA SER A 23 -42.49 -71.34 11.55
C SER A 23 -41.59 -70.46 12.45
N ASN A 24 -41.25 -70.94 13.66
CA ASN A 24 -40.36 -70.21 14.59
C ASN A 24 -38.90 -70.74 14.51
N GLY A 25 -38.49 -71.29 13.38
CA GLY A 25 -37.10 -71.62 13.11
C GLY A 25 -36.83 -71.44 11.62
N ASN A 26 -35.55 -71.45 11.25
CA ASN A 26 -35.07 -71.11 9.90
C ASN A 26 -35.92 -71.71 8.77
N ASP A 27 -36.68 -70.88 8.08
CA ASP A 27 -37.51 -71.21 6.95
C ASP A 27 -36.82 -70.81 5.65
N ARG A 28 -37.14 -71.53 4.56
CA ARG A 28 -36.75 -71.18 3.20
C ARG A 28 -37.99 -71.13 2.33
N VAL A 29 -38.36 -69.94 1.90
CA VAL A 29 -39.58 -69.66 1.14
C VAL A 29 -39.23 -69.27 -0.30
N ALA A 30 -39.95 -69.84 -1.26
CA ALA A 30 -39.90 -69.41 -2.67
C ALA A 30 -41.33 -69.23 -3.19
N ALA A 31 -41.79 -67.99 -3.39
CA ALA A 31 -43.17 -67.67 -3.75
C ALA A 31 -43.44 -67.86 -5.26
N LEU A 32 -42.47 -67.49 -6.10
CA LEU A 32 -42.38 -67.68 -7.56
C LEU A 32 -42.94 -66.52 -8.39
N SER A 33 -44.22 -66.52 -8.73
CA SER A 33 -44.76 -65.47 -9.60
C SER A 33 -46.20 -65.17 -9.23
N GLY A 34 -46.63 -63.92 -9.37
CA GLY A 34 -47.92 -63.44 -8.87
C GLY A 34 -47.69 -62.50 -7.70
N ASN A 35 -48.74 -61.81 -7.24
CA ASN A 35 -48.60 -60.86 -6.14
C ASN A 35 -48.73 -61.60 -4.80
N ASP A 36 -47.60 -61.91 -4.20
CA ASP A 36 -47.47 -62.82 -3.08
C ASP A 36 -47.32 -62.08 -1.75
N THR A 37 -47.72 -62.73 -0.65
CA THR A 37 -47.49 -62.24 0.71
C THR A 37 -46.84 -63.33 1.55
N VAL A 38 -45.62 -63.10 2.00
CA VAL A 38 -44.83 -64.01 2.84
C VAL A 38 -44.59 -63.38 4.20
N THR A 39 -44.81 -64.14 5.26
CA THR A 39 -44.49 -63.72 6.63
C THR A 39 -43.85 -64.89 7.36
N THR A 40 -42.58 -64.78 7.73
CA THR A 40 -41.88 -65.76 8.56
C THR A 40 -41.87 -65.33 10.03
N GLY A 41 -41.22 -66.12 10.88
CA GLY A 41 -41.40 -66.06 12.32
C GLY A 41 -40.12 -65.68 13.05
N ASN A 42 -39.54 -66.67 13.74
CA ASN A 42 -38.24 -66.50 14.38
C ASN A 42 -37.23 -67.39 13.66
N GLY A 43 -35.95 -67.03 13.74
CA GLY A 43 -34.84 -67.78 13.15
C GLY A 43 -34.36 -67.11 11.88
N ASP A 44 -33.17 -67.48 11.42
CA ASP A 44 -32.59 -66.89 10.19
C ASP A 44 -33.26 -67.50 8.95
N ASP A 45 -34.15 -66.73 8.34
CA ASP A 45 -35.04 -67.13 7.25
C ASP A 45 -34.51 -66.68 5.88
N VAL A 46 -34.87 -67.41 4.82
CA VAL A 46 -34.52 -67.06 3.43
C VAL A 46 -35.79 -66.98 2.59
N ILE A 47 -36.16 -65.80 2.15
CA ILE A 47 -37.38 -65.51 1.40
C ILE A 47 -37.00 -65.05 -0.02
N ALA A 48 -37.53 -65.72 -1.04
CA ALA A 48 -37.48 -65.26 -2.42
C ALA A 48 -38.92 -65.12 -2.96
N LEU A 49 -39.34 -63.90 -3.28
CA LEU A 49 -40.72 -63.59 -3.69
C LEU A 49 -40.91 -63.89 -5.19
N GLY A 50 -40.07 -63.31 -6.06
CA GLY A 50 -40.01 -63.63 -7.48
C GLY A 50 -40.65 -62.53 -8.36
N ASP A 51 -41.40 -62.91 -9.40
CA ASP A 51 -42.02 -61.93 -10.30
C ASP A 51 -43.40 -61.51 -9.77
N GLY A 52 -43.64 -60.25 -9.45
CA GLY A 52 -44.92 -59.82 -8.88
C GLY A 52 -44.83 -58.49 -8.17
N ASN A 53 -45.96 -58.02 -7.64
CA ASN A 53 -45.92 -56.97 -6.62
C ASN A 53 -46.14 -57.63 -5.27
N ASP A 54 -45.05 -57.90 -4.57
CA ASP A 54 -44.98 -58.83 -3.47
C ASP A 54 -44.80 -58.13 -2.12
N SER A 55 -45.03 -58.88 -1.03
CA SER A 55 -44.78 -58.41 0.32
C SER A 55 -44.10 -59.50 1.15
N GLY A 56 -42.92 -59.21 1.67
CA GLY A 56 -42.12 -60.12 2.51
C GLY A 56 -41.85 -59.53 3.89
N HIS A 57 -41.97 -60.35 4.94
CA HIS A 57 -41.59 -59.98 6.31
C HIS A 57 -40.81 -61.12 6.97
N GLY A 58 -39.58 -60.85 7.40
CA GLY A 58 -38.63 -61.80 8.01
C GLY A 58 -38.97 -62.16 9.46
N GLY A 59 -39.14 -61.13 10.30
CA GLY A 59 -39.60 -61.29 11.67
C GLY A 59 -38.48 -61.09 12.68
N HIS A 60 -37.99 -62.16 13.32
CA HIS A 60 -36.81 -62.08 14.21
C HIS A 60 -35.76 -63.07 13.72
N GLY A 61 -34.58 -62.60 13.36
CA GLY A 61 -33.49 -63.43 12.89
C GLY A 61 -32.59 -62.61 11.99
N ASN A 62 -31.53 -63.23 11.46
CA ASN A 62 -30.78 -62.59 10.39
C ASN A 62 -31.34 -63.10 9.06
N ASP A 63 -32.32 -62.40 8.52
CA ASP A 63 -33.14 -62.84 7.41
C ASP A 63 -32.58 -62.36 6.08
N LEU A 64 -32.72 -63.20 5.03
CA LEU A 64 -32.35 -62.86 3.66
C LEU A 64 -33.62 -62.80 2.81
N ILE A 65 -34.00 -61.61 2.35
CA ILE A 65 -35.22 -61.36 1.59
C ILE A 65 -34.87 -60.82 0.21
N SER A 66 -35.43 -61.41 -0.84
CA SER A 66 -35.32 -60.92 -2.23
C SER A 66 -36.71 -60.75 -2.85
N GLY A 67 -36.98 -59.54 -3.34
CA GLY A 67 -38.21 -59.15 -4.04
C GLY A 67 -38.29 -59.81 -5.40
N GLY A 68 -37.42 -59.45 -6.32
CA GLY A 68 -37.39 -60.02 -7.67
C GLY A 68 -37.78 -58.95 -8.67
N ALA A 69 -38.88 -59.11 -9.40
CA ALA A 69 -39.30 -58.11 -10.38
C ALA A 69 -40.72 -57.64 -10.10
N GLY A 70 -40.91 -56.32 -10.00
CA GLY A 70 -42.20 -55.67 -9.88
C GLY A 70 -42.16 -54.52 -8.89
N ARG A 71 -43.13 -54.43 -7.99
CA ARG A 71 -43.10 -53.43 -6.92
C ARG A 71 -43.38 -54.12 -5.61
N ASP A 72 -42.34 -54.27 -4.84
CA ASP A 72 -42.30 -55.11 -3.67
C ASP A 72 -42.26 -54.28 -2.39
N THR A 73 -42.69 -54.90 -1.29
CA THR A 73 -42.56 -54.33 0.06
C THR A 73 -41.87 -55.34 0.96
N LEU A 74 -40.63 -55.06 1.32
CA LEU A 74 -39.77 -55.95 2.12
C LEU A 74 -39.57 -55.37 3.51
N VAL A 75 -39.66 -56.21 4.53
CA VAL A 75 -39.43 -55.83 5.93
C VAL A 75 -38.54 -56.90 6.57
N GLY A 76 -37.35 -56.52 7.04
CA GLY A 76 -36.41 -57.39 7.74
C GLY A 76 -36.99 -57.80 9.09
N GLY A 77 -37.00 -56.85 10.02
CA GLY A 77 -37.64 -56.97 11.31
C GLY A 77 -36.70 -56.71 12.48
N GLN A 78 -35.99 -57.72 12.96
CA GLN A 78 -35.19 -57.60 14.17
C GLN A 78 -33.94 -58.44 13.98
N GLN A 79 -32.80 -57.90 14.42
CA GLN A 79 -31.45 -58.42 14.12
C GLN A 79 -31.01 -58.03 12.71
N ASN A 80 -29.89 -58.57 12.24
CA ASN A 80 -29.18 -58.04 11.09
C ASN A 80 -29.69 -58.70 9.81
N ASP A 81 -30.54 -58.01 9.06
CA ASP A 81 -31.21 -58.53 7.89
C ASP A 81 -30.49 -58.13 6.60
N THR A 82 -30.76 -58.86 5.53
CA THR A 82 -30.28 -58.56 4.17
C THR A 82 -31.45 -58.55 3.20
N LEU A 83 -31.75 -57.38 2.64
CA LEU A 83 -32.88 -57.16 1.74
C LEU A 83 -32.37 -56.77 0.35
N ASN A 84 -33.03 -57.27 -0.69
CA ASN A 84 -32.78 -56.90 -2.08
C ASN A 84 -34.13 -56.75 -2.81
N GLY A 85 -34.43 -55.55 -3.31
CA GLY A 85 -35.67 -55.24 -4.04
C GLY A 85 -35.69 -55.93 -5.40
N GLY A 86 -34.76 -55.57 -6.26
CA GLY A 86 -34.59 -56.14 -7.59
C GLY A 86 -35.00 -55.15 -8.67
N ASP A 87 -35.87 -55.56 -9.60
CA ASP A 87 -36.35 -54.68 -10.67
C ASP A 87 -37.69 -54.04 -10.26
N GLY A 88 -37.81 -52.72 -10.46
CA GLY A 88 -38.99 -51.89 -10.24
C GLY A 88 -39.01 -51.17 -8.88
N ASN A 89 -39.94 -50.23 -8.72
CA ASN A 89 -39.95 -49.29 -7.60
C ASN A 89 -40.39 -49.93 -6.29
N ASP A 90 -39.45 -50.28 -5.43
CA ASP A 90 -39.66 -51.08 -4.23
C ASP A 90 -39.75 -50.24 -2.94
N THR A 91 -40.16 -50.88 -1.85
CA THR A 91 -40.19 -50.27 -0.51
C THR A 91 -39.57 -51.23 0.50
N LEU A 92 -38.44 -50.88 1.09
CA LEU A 92 -37.62 -51.75 1.92
C LEU A 92 -37.46 -51.14 3.32
N TYR A 93 -37.68 -51.95 4.36
CA TYR A 93 -37.55 -51.59 5.77
C TYR A 93 -36.58 -52.56 6.45
N GLY A 94 -35.46 -52.07 6.98
CA GLY A 94 -34.55 -52.88 7.81
C GLY A 94 -35.16 -53.19 9.18
N ASP A 95 -35.65 -52.14 9.82
CA ASP A 95 -36.28 -52.02 11.15
C ASP A 95 -35.30 -51.86 12.32
N GLY A 96 -34.36 -52.76 12.61
CA GLY A 96 -33.44 -52.47 13.71
C GLY A 96 -32.36 -53.51 13.93
N HIS A 97 -31.24 -53.05 14.49
CA HIS A 97 -29.89 -53.61 14.32
C HIS A 97 -29.32 -53.39 12.91
N ASP A 98 -28.08 -53.83 12.69
CA ASP A 98 -27.31 -53.48 11.49
C ASP A 98 -27.80 -54.26 10.26
N ASP A 99 -28.48 -53.56 9.36
CA ASP A 99 -29.12 -54.11 8.16
C ASP A 99 -28.31 -53.84 6.89
N LYS A 100 -28.49 -54.71 5.88
CA LYS A 100 -27.94 -54.53 4.55
C LYS A 100 -29.06 -54.51 3.52
N ILE A 101 -29.28 -53.36 2.89
CA ILE A 101 -30.41 -53.16 1.98
C ILE A 101 -29.91 -52.72 0.61
N THR A 102 -30.48 -53.29 -0.45
CA THR A 102 -30.26 -52.86 -1.83
C THR A 102 -31.60 -52.73 -2.55
N GLY A 103 -31.88 -51.55 -3.11
CA GLY A 103 -33.07 -51.29 -3.93
C GLY A 103 -33.02 -52.07 -5.22
N GLY A 104 -32.18 -51.64 -6.16
CA GLY A 104 -31.96 -52.29 -7.45
C GLY A 104 -32.21 -51.34 -8.62
N ASP A 105 -33.01 -51.75 -9.59
CA ASP A 105 -33.46 -50.87 -10.67
C ASP A 105 -34.84 -50.30 -10.29
N GLY A 106 -35.11 -49.02 -10.41
CA GLY A 106 -36.42 -48.42 -10.05
C GLY A 106 -36.24 -47.22 -9.13
N ASP A 107 -37.30 -46.43 -8.94
CA ASP A 107 -37.28 -45.39 -7.89
C ASP A 107 -37.71 -46.03 -6.57
N ASP A 108 -36.75 -46.32 -5.70
CA ASP A 108 -36.93 -47.11 -4.48
C ASP A 108 -37.08 -46.24 -3.23
N PHE A 109 -37.78 -46.78 -2.23
CA PHE A 109 -37.83 -46.21 -0.88
C PHE A 109 -37.18 -47.17 0.11
N ILE A 110 -36.09 -46.74 0.74
CA ILE A 110 -35.29 -47.53 1.68
C ILE A 110 -35.24 -46.81 3.03
N THR A 111 -35.44 -47.55 4.11
CA THR A 111 -35.19 -47.06 5.46
C THR A 111 -34.44 -48.13 6.25
N GLY A 112 -33.33 -47.75 6.86
CA GLY A 112 -32.54 -48.59 7.76
C GLY A 112 -33.35 -48.89 9.01
N ASP A 113 -33.71 -47.84 9.75
CA ASP A 113 -34.52 -47.96 10.97
C ASP A 113 -36.01 -47.63 10.79
N ASN A 114 -36.81 -47.98 11.79
CA ASN A 114 -38.25 -47.74 11.76
C ASN A 114 -38.67 -46.35 12.27
N GLU A 115 -38.84 -45.38 11.37
CA GLU A 115 -39.41 -44.06 11.70
C GLU A 115 -40.93 -44.02 11.90
N ARG A 116 -41.67 -45.15 11.82
CA ARG A 116 -43.15 -45.15 11.79
C ARG A 116 -43.83 -44.76 13.12
N GLY A 117 -43.11 -44.12 14.05
CA GLY A 117 -43.68 -43.56 15.28
C GLY A 117 -44.29 -44.60 16.21
N THR A 118 -43.95 -45.88 16.00
CA THR A 118 -44.25 -46.99 16.89
C THR A 118 -42.94 -47.49 17.45
N GLU A 119 -42.25 -46.62 18.19
CA GLU A 119 -41.19 -46.98 19.14
C GLU A 119 -41.77 -47.95 20.17
N THR A 120 -41.96 -49.20 19.76
CA THR A 120 -42.09 -50.32 20.69
C THR A 120 -40.72 -50.44 21.35
N PRO A 121 -40.62 -50.29 22.68
CA PRO A 121 -39.33 -50.38 23.36
C PRO A 121 -38.65 -51.71 23.03
N GLY A 122 -37.54 -51.68 22.28
CA GLY A 122 -36.77 -52.86 21.89
C GLY A 122 -36.34 -52.97 20.42
N TYR A 123 -36.70 -52.05 19.53
CA TYR A 123 -35.98 -51.85 18.27
C TYR A 123 -34.79 -50.94 18.63
N ASP A 124 -33.60 -51.53 18.72
CA ASP A 124 -32.35 -50.77 18.87
C ASP A 124 -31.95 -50.34 17.46
N THR A 125 -31.60 -49.07 17.27
CA THR A 125 -31.25 -48.57 15.93
C THR A 125 -30.01 -49.30 15.39
N GLY A 126 -29.84 -49.37 14.08
CA GLY A 126 -28.75 -50.09 13.40
C GLY A 126 -27.60 -49.21 12.93
N SER A 127 -26.44 -49.81 12.66
CA SER A 127 -25.46 -49.21 11.75
C SER A 127 -25.61 -49.87 10.38
N ASP A 128 -26.33 -49.22 9.48
CA ASP A 128 -26.87 -49.84 8.28
C ASP A 128 -26.00 -49.63 7.05
N THR A 129 -26.14 -50.52 6.07
CA THR A 129 -25.55 -50.37 4.73
C THR A 129 -26.65 -50.37 3.68
N LEU A 130 -26.93 -49.19 3.14
CA LEU A 130 -28.07 -48.92 2.26
C LEU A 130 -27.57 -48.52 0.86
N HIS A 131 -28.15 -49.13 -0.18
CA HIS A 131 -27.83 -48.80 -1.56
C HIS A 131 -29.09 -48.71 -2.42
N GLY A 132 -29.32 -47.57 -3.08
CA GLY A 132 -30.45 -47.33 -3.99
C GLY A 132 -30.32 -48.16 -5.27
N GLY A 133 -29.38 -47.79 -6.14
CA GLY A 133 -29.08 -48.50 -7.37
C GLY A 133 -29.29 -47.59 -8.58
N TYR A 134 -30.17 -47.98 -9.51
CA TYR A 134 -30.55 -47.14 -10.66
C TYR A 134 -31.95 -46.60 -10.46
N GLY A 135 -32.14 -45.29 -10.55
CA GLY A 135 -33.43 -44.64 -10.37
C GLY A 135 -33.29 -43.42 -9.48
N ASN A 136 -34.40 -42.78 -9.13
CA ASN A 136 -34.40 -41.65 -8.20
C ASN A 136 -34.84 -42.16 -6.84
N ASP A 137 -33.89 -42.53 -6.00
CA ASP A 137 -34.14 -43.25 -4.77
C ASP A 137 -34.35 -42.31 -3.59
N THR A 138 -35.09 -42.77 -2.58
CA THR A 138 -35.20 -42.10 -1.28
C THR A 138 -34.69 -43.05 -0.21
N ILE A 139 -33.61 -42.66 0.47
CA ILE A 139 -32.93 -43.50 1.46
C ILE A 139 -32.82 -42.75 2.79
N LEU A 140 -33.30 -43.38 3.86
CA LEU A 140 -33.21 -42.88 5.23
C LEU A 140 -32.35 -43.85 6.06
N GLY A 141 -31.26 -43.38 6.64
CA GLY A 141 -30.37 -44.16 7.53
C GLY A 141 -31.07 -44.47 8.85
N GLY A 142 -31.21 -43.44 9.68
CA GLY A 142 -31.88 -43.53 10.97
C GLY A 142 -30.98 -43.07 12.08
N GLY A 143 -30.58 -43.96 12.99
CA GLY A 143 -29.70 -43.58 14.09
C GLY A 143 -28.53 -44.53 14.29
N LYS A 144 -27.36 -43.98 14.67
CA LYS A 144 -26.01 -44.57 14.64
C LYS A 144 -25.38 -44.39 13.25
N ALA A 145 -24.15 -44.87 13.12
CA ALA A 145 -23.31 -44.63 11.95
C ALA A 145 -23.73 -45.52 10.77
N ASP A 146 -24.29 -44.91 9.74
CA ASP A 146 -24.80 -45.56 8.55
C ASP A 146 -23.86 -45.38 7.33
N THR A 147 -23.98 -46.28 6.36
CA THR A 147 -23.32 -46.16 5.06
C THR A 147 -24.36 -46.19 3.95
N ILE A 148 -24.55 -45.06 3.28
CA ILE A 148 -25.62 -44.83 2.31
C ILE A 148 -25.02 -44.52 0.93
N SER A 149 -25.56 -45.15 -0.12
CA SER A 149 -25.21 -44.81 -1.51
C SER A 149 -26.46 -44.76 -2.39
N GLY A 150 -26.70 -43.61 -3.03
CA GLY A 150 -27.81 -43.40 -3.98
C GLY A 150 -27.61 -44.25 -5.23
N GLY A 151 -26.60 -43.94 -6.03
CA GLY A 151 -26.23 -44.70 -7.22
C GLY A 151 -26.37 -43.85 -8.47
N ALA A 152 -27.30 -44.18 -9.36
CA ALA A 152 -27.49 -43.46 -10.61
C ALA A 152 -28.92 -42.94 -10.71
N GLY A 153 -29.07 -41.62 -10.83
CA GLY A 153 -30.33 -40.89 -10.85
C GLY A 153 -30.28 -39.75 -9.84
N ASN A 154 -31.40 -39.08 -9.62
CA ASN A 154 -31.47 -37.95 -8.71
C ASN A 154 -31.97 -38.44 -7.35
N ASP A 155 -31.07 -38.73 -6.44
CA ASP A 155 -31.36 -39.42 -5.19
C ASP A 155 -31.60 -38.44 -4.04
N SER A 156 -32.38 -38.87 -3.04
CA SER A 156 -32.62 -38.16 -1.79
C SER A 156 -32.10 -39.02 -0.63
N LEU A 157 -31.04 -38.57 0.03
CA LEU A 157 -30.37 -39.29 1.10
C LEU A 157 -30.49 -38.52 2.43
N ASP A 158 -30.90 -39.19 3.50
CA ASP A 158 -30.93 -38.68 4.87
C ASP A 158 -30.14 -39.64 5.77
N GLY A 159 -29.03 -39.18 6.37
CA GLY A 159 -28.20 -39.97 7.29
C GLY A 159 -28.90 -40.16 8.64
N GLY A 160 -29.29 -39.04 9.25
CA GLY A 160 -30.07 -39.01 10.47
C GLY A 160 -29.21 -38.61 11.67
N THR A 161 -28.98 -39.54 12.59
CA THR A 161 -28.11 -39.26 13.75
C THR A 161 -26.96 -40.26 13.79
N GLY A 162 -25.75 -39.85 14.13
CA GLY A 162 -24.58 -40.72 14.13
C GLY A 162 -23.58 -40.29 13.07
N ASP A 163 -22.37 -40.84 13.11
CA ASP A 163 -21.30 -40.46 12.19
C ASP A 163 -21.45 -41.23 10.87
N ASP A 164 -22.12 -40.62 9.90
CA ASP A 164 -22.59 -41.26 8.69
C ASP A 164 -21.64 -41.12 7.51
N ARG A 165 -21.74 -42.06 6.56
CA ARG A 165 -21.03 -42.00 5.29
C ARG A 165 -22.02 -42.05 4.13
N LEU A 166 -22.14 -40.94 3.40
CA LEU A 166 -23.11 -40.80 2.31
C LEU A 166 -22.40 -40.60 0.96
N HIS A 167 -22.93 -41.24 -0.07
CA HIS A 167 -22.48 -41.07 -1.46
C HIS A 167 -23.67 -40.90 -2.39
N GLY A 168 -23.82 -39.74 -3.05
CA GLY A 168 -24.90 -39.47 -4.01
C GLY A 168 -24.78 -40.37 -5.22
N GLY A 169 -23.77 -40.10 -6.07
CA GLY A 169 -23.48 -40.89 -7.25
C GLY A 169 -23.52 -40.07 -8.52
N GLU A 170 -24.35 -40.47 -9.46
CA GLU A 170 -24.52 -39.79 -10.74
C GLU A 170 -25.92 -39.20 -10.83
N GLY A 171 -26.05 -37.90 -11.04
CA GLY A 171 -27.34 -37.22 -11.10
C GLY A 171 -27.36 -36.02 -10.15
N ARG A 172 -28.49 -35.32 -10.07
CA ARG A 172 -28.65 -34.23 -9.12
C ARG A 172 -29.21 -34.78 -7.82
N ASP A 173 -28.35 -34.91 -6.84
CA ASP A 173 -28.66 -35.51 -5.55
C ASP A 173 -29.01 -34.45 -4.49
N THR A 174 -29.81 -34.85 -3.51
CA THR A 174 -30.11 -34.08 -2.30
C THR A 174 -29.70 -34.89 -1.09
N ILE A 175 -28.71 -34.42 -0.35
CA ILE A 175 -28.11 -35.12 0.76
C ILE A 175 -28.25 -34.29 2.04
N LEU A 176 -28.84 -34.90 3.07
CA LEU A 176 -28.90 -34.39 4.43
C LEU A 176 -28.14 -35.36 5.34
N ALA A 177 -26.98 -34.97 5.86
CA ALA A 177 -26.22 -35.84 6.75
C ALA A 177 -26.80 -35.79 8.20
N ALA A 178 -27.21 -34.59 8.61
CA ALA A 178 -27.91 -34.28 9.86
C ALA A 178 -27.00 -34.20 11.10
N ALA A 179 -27.11 -35.06 12.10
CA ALA A 179 -26.37 -34.88 13.36
C ALA A 179 -25.30 -35.95 13.55
N GLY A 180 -24.03 -35.57 13.53
CA GLY A 180 -22.91 -36.50 13.56
C GLY A 180 -21.65 -35.87 12.99
N ALA A 181 -20.52 -36.55 13.08
CA ALA A 181 -19.34 -36.17 12.30
C ALA A 181 -19.35 -36.94 10.97
N ASP A 182 -19.98 -36.36 9.96
CA ASP A 182 -20.37 -37.05 8.75
C ASP A 182 -19.32 -36.95 7.63
N THR A 183 -19.38 -37.88 6.68
CA THR A 183 -18.57 -37.84 5.46
C THR A 183 -19.45 -38.01 4.23
N VAL A 184 -19.56 -36.96 3.42
CA VAL A 184 -20.39 -36.91 2.23
C VAL A 184 -19.54 -36.76 0.96
N HIS A 185 -19.87 -37.52 -0.07
CA HIS A 185 -19.38 -37.31 -1.44
C HIS A 185 -20.58 -37.27 -2.40
N ALA A 186 -20.91 -36.11 -2.95
CA ALA A 186 -22.12 -35.94 -3.75
C ALA A 186 -21.97 -36.64 -5.11
N GLY A 187 -20.91 -36.34 -5.86
CA GLY A 187 -20.50 -37.11 -7.04
C GLY A 187 -20.55 -36.30 -8.32
N HIS A 188 -21.31 -36.76 -9.31
CA HIS A 188 -21.48 -36.07 -10.58
C HIS A 188 -22.87 -35.47 -10.67
N GLY A 189 -22.99 -34.17 -10.90
CA GLY A 189 -24.27 -33.48 -11.01
C GLY A 189 -24.23 -32.14 -10.28
N ASP A 190 -25.31 -31.37 -10.37
CA ASP A 190 -25.41 -30.14 -9.58
C ASP A 190 -26.12 -30.48 -8.27
N ASP A 191 -25.36 -30.81 -7.22
CA ASP A 191 -25.87 -31.44 -6.01
C ASP A 191 -26.21 -30.43 -4.90
N TYR A 192 -27.05 -30.87 -3.96
CA TYR A 192 -27.34 -30.14 -2.72
C TYR A 192 -26.92 -30.98 -1.52
N VAL A 193 -26.02 -30.47 -0.68
CA VAL A 193 -25.54 -31.14 0.52
C VAL A 193 -25.69 -30.25 1.75
N ASN A 194 -26.22 -30.80 2.83
CA ASN A 194 -26.25 -30.20 4.16
C ASN A 194 -25.59 -31.16 5.16
N GLY A 195 -24.47 -30.74 5.76
CA GLY A 195 -23.75 -31.46 6.82
C GLY A 195 -24.59 -31.54 8.08
N GLY A 196 -24.75 -30.42 8.79
CA GLY A 196 -25.67 -30.30 9.90
C GLY A 196 -24.97 -30.05 11.24
N GLU A 197 -25.29 -30.81 12.28
CA GLU A 197 -24.62 -30.66 13.58
C GLU A 197 -23.43 -31.62 13.66
N GLY A 198 -22.20 -31.08 13.69
CA GLY A 198 -20.98 -31.84 13.95
C GLY A 198 -19.85 -31.40 13.05
N ASN A 199 -18.74 -32.14 13.06
CA ASN A 199 -17.55 -31.78 12.30
C ASN A 199 -17.53 -32.62 11.02
N ASP A 200 -18.05 -32.04 9.95
CA ASP A 200 -18.38 -32.77 8.73
C ASP A 200 -17.27 -32.69 7.68
N ARG A 201 -17.27 -33.67 6.77
CA ARG A 201 -16.39 -33.71 5.59
C ARG A 201 -17.24 -33.81 4.35
N LEU A 202 -17.39 -32.70 3.63
CA LEU A 202 -18.25 -32.59 2.45
C LEU A 202 -17.39 -32.43 1.18
N HIS A 203 -17.74 -33.18 0.14
CA HIS A 203 -17.14 -33.02 -1.19
C HIS A 203 -18.24 -33.04 -2.25
N GLY A 204 -18.36 -31.94 -3.01
CA GLY A 204 -19.33 -31.79 -4.11
C GLY A 204 -19.03 -32.75 -5.24
N GLY A 205 -17.96 -32.50 -5.99
CA GLY A 205 -17.52 -33.37 -7.07
C GLY A 205 -17.48 -32.65 -8.41
N ASP A 206 -18.18 -33.17 -9.41
CA ASP A 206 -18.31 -32.52 -10.72
C ASP A 206 -19.70 -31.90 -10.86
N GLY A 207 -19.80 -30.60 -11.10
CA GLY A 207 -21.05 -29.89 -11.33
C GLY A 207 -21.08 -28.58 -10.57
N SER A 208 -22.21 -27.87 -10.60
CA SER A 208 -22.37 -26.67 -9.77
C SER A 208 -23.10 -27.03 -8.48
N ASP A 209 -22.35 -27.29 -7.43
CA ASP A 209 -22.85 -27.82 -6.17
C ASP A 209 -23.24 -26.72 -5.18
N THR A 210 -24.10 -27.08 -4.24
CA THR A 210 -24.43 -26.24 -3.08
C THR A 210 -24.17 -27.02 -1.81
N LEU A 211 -23.21 -26.57 -1.02
CA LEU A 211 -22.67 -27.27 0.15
C LEU A 211 -22.81 -26.40 1.41
N TYR A 212 -23.48 -26.91 2.44
CA TYR A 212 -23.61 -26.26 3.74
C TYR A 212 -22.96 -27.11 4.83
N GLY A 213 -21.93 -26.61 5.53
CA GLY A 213 -21.36 -27.26 6.71
C GLY A 213 -22.31 -27.22 7.91
N GLN A 214 -22.82 -26.02 8.22
CA GLN A 214 -23.74 -25.67 9.31
C GLN A 214 -23.06 -25.41 10.65
N THR A 215 -22.98 -26.35 11.59
CA THR A 215 -22.41 -26.07 12.91
C THR A 215 -21.38 -27.12 13.29
N GLY A 216 -20.20 -26.67 13.68
CA GLY A 216 -19.05 -27.53 13.99
C GLY A 216 -17.85 -27.11 13.16
N ASP A 217 -16.73 -27.82 13.30
CA ASP A 217 -15.52 -27.49 12.54
C ASP A 217 -15.50 -28.34 11.26
N ASP A 218 -15.93 -27.74 10.16
CA ASP A 218 -16.23 -28.45 8.91
C ASP A 218 -15.07 -28.43 7.92
N THR A 219 -15.00 -29.45 7.06
CA THR A 219 -14.13 -29.47 5.89
C THR A 219 -14.97 -29.62 4.63
N VAL A 220 -15.01 -28.60 3.79
CA VAL A 220 -15.84 -28.58 2.57
C VAL A 220 -14.99 -28.35 1.32
N HIS A 221 -15.20 -29.15 0.29
CA HIS A 221 -14.55 -29.00 -1.01
C HIS A 221 -15.59 -29.04 -2.14
N GLY A 222 -15.68 -27.99 -2.94
CA GLY A 222 -16.58 -27.89 -4.10
C GLY A 222 -16.22 -28.91 -5.16
N GLY A 223 -15.11 -28.69 -5.88
CA GLY A 223 -14.62 -29.61 -6.90
C GLY A 223 -14.45 -28.95 -8.25
N ASN A 224 -15.15 -29.45 -9.27
CA ASN A 224 -15.17 -28.87 -10.60
C ASN A 224 -16.52 -28.24 -10.85
N GLY A 225 -16.54 -27.01 -11.33
CA GLY A 225 -17.77 -26.28 -11.63
C GLY A 225 -17.97 -25.16 -10.63
N SER A 226 -18.88 -24.24 -10.93
CA SER A 226 -19.11 -23.08 -10.07
C SER A 226 -19.94 -23.47 -8.85
N ASP A 227 -19.30 -23.57 -7.70
CA ASP A 227 -19.87 -24.07 -6.46
C ASP A 227 -20.30 -22.95 -5.51
N LEU A 228 -21.31 -23.23 -4.69
CA LEU A 228 -21.72 -22.40 -3.55
C LEU A 228 -21.41 -23.15 -2.26
N ILE A 229 -20.51 -22.58 -1.44
CA ILE A 229 -20.07 -23.16 -0.18
C ILE A 229 -20.43 -22.21 0.96
N ASP A 230 -21.03 -22.72 2.03
CA ASP A 230 -21.29 -22.00 3.28
C ASP A 230 -20.80 -22.86 4.45
N GLY A 231 -19.72 -22.44 5.11
CA GLY A 231 -19.10 -23.17 6.24
C GLY A 231 -20.08 -23.23 7.41
N GLY A 232 -20.50 -22.07 7.89
CA GLY A 232 -21.45 -21.96 8.99
C GLY A 232 -20.74 -21.53 10.26
N ALA A 233 -21.22 -21.95 11.43
CA ALA A 233 -20.58 -21.57 12.67
C ALA A 233 -19.53 -22.60 13.05
N GLY A 234 -18.27 -22.19 13.20
CA GLY A 234 -17.20 -23.15 13.41
C GLY A 234 -15.81 -22.58 13.26
N THR A 235 -14.84 -23.45 13.15
CA THR A 235 -13.53 -23.15 12.55
C THR A 235 -13.41 -24.04 11.33
N ASP A 236 -13.73 -23.48 10.17
CA ASP A 236 -13.97 -24.24 8.96
C ASP A 236 -12.76 -24.23 8.00
N SER A 237 -12.69 -25.27 7.17
CA SER A 237 -11.72 -25.39 6.09
C SER A 237 -12.44 -25.61 4.76
N LEU A 238 -12.48 -24.56 3.94
CA LEU A 238 -13.28 -24.48 2.72
C LEU A 238 -12.39 -24.36 1.48
N ALA A 239 -12.76 -25.05 0.40
CA ALA A 239 -12.09 -24.96 -0.89
C ALA A 239 -13.09 -25.01 -2.04
N GLY A 240 -13.07 -24.01 -2.93
CA GLY A 240 -13.90 -23.97 -4.15
C GLY A 240 -13.45 -25.03 -5.15
N GLY A 241 -12.28 -24.82 -5.76
CA GLY A 241 -11.66 -25.79 -6.66
C GLY A 241 -11.36 -25.20 -8.04
N ASN A 242 -12.11 -25.61 -9.05
CA ASN A 242 -11.98 -25.10 -10.41
C ASN A 242 -13.28 -24.41 -10.84
N ASP A 243 -13.12 -23.39 -11.68
CA ASP A 243 -14.18 -22.48 -12.11
C ASP A 243 -14.58 -21.49 -11.00
N ALA A 244 -15.44 -20.53 -11.32
CA ALA A 244 -15.74 -19.42 -10.42
C ALA A 244 -16.65 -19.86 -9.27
N ASP A 245 -16.14 -19.80 -8.04
CA ASP A 245 -16.78 -20.29 -6.82
C ASP A 245 -17.27 -19.14 -5.92
N THR A 246 -18.27 -19.41 -5.08
CA THR A 246 -18.77 -18.49 -4.05
C THR A 246 -18.67 -19.17 -2.69
N ILE A 247 -17.86 -18.61 -1.79
CA ILE A 247 -17.58 -19.16 -0.46
C ILE A 247 -18.02 -18.17 0.61
N TYR A 248 -18.85 -18.64 1.54
CA TYR A 248 -19.21 -17.93 2.77
C TYR A 248 -18.60 -18.68 3.96
N THR A 249 -17.66 -18.07 4.69
CA THR A 249 -17.08 -18.74 5.87
C THR A 249 -17.96 -18.55 7.10
N ARG A 250 -18.52 -17.33 7.25
CA ARG A 250 -19.28 -16.84 8.43
C ARG A 250 -18.36 -16.56 9.63
N ASP A 251 -18.93 -16.53 10.83
CA ASP A 251 -18.19 -16.23 12.07
C ASP A 251 -17.32 -17.44 12.46
N GLY A 252 -16.03 -17.20 12.71
CA GLY A 252 -15.08 -18.27 12.97
C GLY A 252 -13.65 -17.86 12.64
N ASP A 253 -12.67 -18.64 13.10
CA ASP A 253 -11.28 -18.48 12.65
C ASP A 253 -11.06 -19.42 11.44
N ASP A 254 -11.60 -19.06 10.27
CA ASP A 254 -11.71 -20.00 9.14
C ASP A 254 -10.51 -19.98 8.19
N THR A 255 -10.38 -21.05 7.40
CA THR A 255 -9.47 -21.11 6.25
C THR A 255 -10.27 -21.33 4.96
N ALA A 256 -10.15 -20.43 3.99
CA ALA A 256 -10.83 -20.55 2.70
C ALA A 256 -9.87 -20.40 1.52
N ARG A 257 -10.12 -21.17 0.46
CA ARG A 257 -9.40 -21.07 -0.81
C ARG A 257 -10.36 -21.10 -2.00
N GLY A 258 -10.31 -20.09 -2.87
CA GLY A 258 -11.06 -20.06 -4.13
C GLY A 258 -10.58 -21.17 -5.08
N GLY A 259 -9.39 -21.00 -5.65
CA GLY A 259 -8.78 -22.02 -6.51
C GLY A 259 -8.39 -21.49 -7.89
N ASN A 260 -9.03 -21.98 -8.94
CA ASN A 260 -8.92 -21.41 -10.28
C ASN A 260 -10.29 -20.89 -10.68
N GLY A 261 -10.40 -19.67 -11.17
CA GLY A 261 -11.69 -19.06 -11.45
C GLY A 261 -11.68 -17.63 -10.91
N ASP A 262 -12.69 -16.85 -11.29
CA ASP A 262 -12.90 -15.55 -10.67
C ASP A 262 -13.77 -15.80 -9.42
N ASP A 263 -13.16 -15.96 -8.26
CA ASP A 263 -13.80 -16.47 -7.05
C ASP A 263 -14.34 -15.33 -6.17
N TYR A 264 -15.38 -15.63 -5.39
CA TYR A 264 -15.95 -14.72 -4.39
C TYR A 264 -15.85 -15.35 -3.00
N ILE A 265 -15.18 -14.68 -2.06
CA ILE A 265 -15.04 -15.11 -0.67
C ILE A 265 -15.58 -14.01 0.24
N GLU A 266 -16.53 -14.34 1.12
CA GLU A 266 -17.05 -13.44 2.15
C GLU A 266 -17.01 -14.11 3.52
N THR A 267 -16.42 -13.45 4.50
CA THR A 267 -16.30 -13.95 5.88
C THR A 267 -17.27 -13.24 6.83
N GLY A 268 -17.37 -13.76 8.06
CA GLY A 268 -17.95 -13.05 9.19
C GLY A 268 -16.84 -12.51 10.11
N THR A 269 -17.10 -12.44 11.42
CA THR A 269 -16.06 -12.02 12.38
C THR A 269 -15.12 -13.16 12.76
N GLY A 270 -13.83 -12.87 12.97
CA GLY A 270 -12.83 -13.84 13.41
C GLY A 270 -11.50 -13.66 12.69
N ASP A 271 -10.46 -14.41 13.07
CA ASP A 271 -9.13 -14.29 12.44
C ASP A 271 -8.99 -15.34 11.33
N HIS A 272 -9.10 -14.93 10.05
CA HIS A 272 -9.19 -15.84 8.90
C HIS A 272 -7.87 -15.97 8.13
N LEU A 273 -7.72 -17.11 7.44
CA LEU A 273 -6.68 -17.36 6.45
C LEU A 273 -7.31 -17.58 5.07
N LEU A 274 -7.19 -16.58 4.19
CA LEU A 274 -7.89 -16.54 2.90
C LEU A 274 -6.90 -16.61 1.74
N THR A 275 -7.29 -17.31 0.67
CA THR A 275 -6.56 -17.30 -0.60
C THR A 275 -7.52 -17.28 -1.79
N GLY A 276 -7.40 -16.33 -2.70
CA GLY A 276 -8.17 -16.30 -3.95
C GLY A 276 -7.69 -17.41 -4.88
N GLY A 277 -6.53 -17.22 -5.50
CA GLY A 277 -5.87 -18.24 -6.31
C GLY A 277 -5.46 -17.74 -7.69
N ASN A 278 -6.11 -18.26 -8.74
CA ASN A 278 -5.89 -17.83 -10.11
C ASN A 278 -7.21 -17.31 -10.68
N GLY A 279 -7.21 -16.09 -11.21
CA GLY A 279 -8.41 -15.43 -11.71
C GLY A 279 -8.59 -14.12 -10.97
N ASN A 280 -9.58 -13.32 -11.37
CA ASN A 280 -9.80 -12.02 -10.76
C ASN A 280 -10.76 -12.21 -9.57
N ASP A 281 -10.19 -12.31 -8.38
CA ASP A 281 -10.89 -12.72 -7.17
C ASP A 281 -11.44 -11.52 -6.40
N VAL A 282 -12.52 -11.74 -5.65
CA VAL A 282 -13.11 -10.76 -4.73
C VAL A 282 -13.17 -11.35 -3.33
N ILE A 283 -12.49 -10.72 -2.38
CA ILE A 283 -12.40 -11.16 -0.99
C ILE A 283 -12.90 -10.04 -0.07
N TYR A 284 -13.95 -10.32 0.68
CA TYR A 284 -14.51 -9.45 1.72
C TYR A 284 -14.34 -10.11 3.09
N ALA A 285 -13.48 -9.55 3.92
CA ALA A 285 -13.37 -9.92 5.32
C ALA A 285 -14.10 -8.90 6.22
N GLU A 286 -14.74 -9.33 7.31
CA GLU A 286 -15.25 -8.41 8.33
C GLU A 286 -14.18 -8.17 9.42
N ALA A 287 -14.56 -7.87 10.65
CA ALA A 287 -13.59 -7.57 11.70
C ALA A 287 -12.82 -8.83 12.15
N GLY A 288 -11.49 -8.71 12.29
CA GLY A 288 -10.57 -9.80 12.59
C GLY A 288 -9.13 -9.43 12.26
N ALA A 289 -8.15 -10.15 12.80
CA ALA A 289 -6.77 -10.04 12.31
C ALA A 289 -6.55 -11.07 11.18
N ASP A 290 -6.88 -10.67 9.96
CA ASP A 290 -6.97 -11.55 8.79
C ASP A 290 -5.64 -11.66 8.04
N THR A 291 -5.41 -12.81 7.42
CA THR A 291 -4.29 -13.03 6.50
C THR A 291 -4.81 -13.42 5.13
N ILE A 292 -4.66 -12.52 4.16
CA ILE A 292 -5.29 -12.64 2.83
C ILE A 292 -4.21 -12.64 1.74
N HIS A 293 -4.26 -13.66 0.88
CA HIS A 293 -3.41 -13.76 -0.30
C HIS A 293 -4.30 -13.84 -1.54
N ALA A 294 -4.41 -12.76 -2.31
CA ALA A 294 -5.33 -12.71 -3.45
C ALA A 294 -4.89 -13.67 -4.58
N GLY A 295 -3.66 -13.55 -5.08
CA GLY A 295 -3.03 -14.55 -5.93
C GLY A 295 -2.57 -14.01 -7.29
N ASN A 296 -3.04 -14.63 -8.38
CA ASN A 296 -2.79 -14.13 -9.73
C ASN A 296 -4.11 -13.68 -10.34
N GLY A 297 -4.15 -12.47 -10.87
CA GLY A 297 -5.36 -11.86 -11.39
C GLY A 297 -5.38 -10.38 -11.03
N ASP A 298 -6.36 -9.65 -11.54
CA ASP A 298 -6.62 -8.30 -11.03
C ASP A 298 -7.65 -8.45 -9.88
N ASP A 299 -7.17 -8.48 -8.65
CA ASP A 299 -7.96 -8.88 -7.48
C ASP A 299 -8.52 -7.69 -6.67
N LEU A 300 -9.60 -7.91 -5.93
CA LEU A 300 -10.18 -6.95 -4.99
C LEU A 300 -10.24 -7.55 -3.58
N VAL A 301 -9.55 -6.94 -2.63
CA VAL A 301 -9.54 -7.35 -1.22
C VAL A 301 -10.00 -6.20 -0.34
N GLN A 302 -10.94 -6.46 0.57
CA GLN A 302 -11.34 -5.53 1.61
C GLN A 302 -11.42 -6.25 2.96
N ALA A 303 -10.57 -5.87 3.92
CA ALA A 303 -10.42 -6.55 5.21
C ALA A 303 -11.15 -5.84 6.39
N ASN A 304 -11.46 -4.56 6.24
CA ASN A 304 -12.23 -3.73 7.16
C ASN A 304 -11.59 -3.42 8.52
N GLY A 305 -11.32 -4.36 9.41
CA GLY A 305 -10.67 -3.92 10.65
C GLY A 305 -10.15 -5.00 11.58
N GLY A 306 -9.08 -4.66 12.27
CA GLY A 306 -8.14 -5.56 12.91
C GLY A 306 -6.77 -5.40 12.25
N ASP A 307 -5.73 -6.01 12.83
CA ASP A 307 -4.36 -5.88 12.30
C ASP A 307 -4.16 -6.93 11.18
N ASP A 308 -4.36 -6.53 9.93
CA ASP A 308 -4.48 -7.38 8.76
C ASP A 308 -3.16 -7.56 7.98
N VAL A 309 -3.03 -8.68 7.28
CA VAL A 309 -1.93 -8.96 6.36
C VAL A 309 -2.48 -9.24 4.98
N LEU A 310 -2.30 -8.29 4.06
CA LEU A 310 -2.82 -8.36 2.69
C LEU A 310 -1.68 -8.51 1.67
N THR A 311 -1.84 -9.44 0.73
CA THR A 311 -0.96 -9.58 -0.42
C THR A 311 -1.77 -9.73 -1.70
N GLY A 312 -1.59 -8.83 -2.67
CA GLY A 312 -2.23 -8.89 -3.99
C GLY A 312 -1.63 -10.02 -4.83
N GLY A 313 -0.40 -9.85 -5.29
CA GLY A 313 0.40 -10.89 -5.92
C GLY A 313 0.81 -10.56 -7.34
N SER A 314 0.02 -10.90 -8.35
CA SER A 314 0.34 -10.64 -9.76
C SER A 314 -0.90 -10.18 -10.51
N GLY A 315 -0.86 -8.97 -11.05
CA GLY A 315 -1.98 -8.32 -11.72
C GLY A 315 -2.18 -6.94 -11.13
N ALA A 316 -3.20 -6.20 -11.56
CA ALA A 316 -3.48 -4.88 -11.01
C ALA A 316 -4.48 -5.03 -9.86
N ASP A 317 -3.98 -5.11 -8.63
CA ASP A 317 -4.75 -5.45 -7.45
C ASP A 317 -5.31 -4.20 -6.75
N SER A 318 -6.41 -4.35 -6.01
CA SER A 318 -6.99 -3.31 -5.17
C SER A 318 -7.16 -3.82 -3.75
N LEU A 319 -6.35 -3.31 -2.82
CA LEU A 319 -6.28 -3.74 -1.43
C LEU A 319 -6.78 -2.62 -0.51
N TYR A 320 -7.78 -2.92 0.30
CA TYR A 320 -8.34 -2.01 1.31
C TYR A 320 -8.23 -2.68 2.69
N ALA A 321 -7.38 -2.19 3.59
CA ALA A 321 -7.15 -2.82 4.88
C ALA A 321 -8.16 -2.34 5.93
N GLY A 322 -8.23 -1.05 6.25
CA GLY A 322 -9.29 -0.45 7.06
C GLY A 322 -8.78 0.05 8.42
N ASP A 323 -9.43 -0.33 9.53
CA ASP A 323 -9.00 0.08 10.88
C ASP A 323 -7.98 -0.94 11.45
N GLY A 324 -6.75 -0.59 11.76
CA GLY A 324 -5.78 -1.51 12.38
C GLY A 324 -4.34 -1.21 12.00
N ASP A 325 -3.35 -1.81 12.70
CA ASP A 325 -1.95 -1.70 12.26
C ASP A 325 -1.67 -2.76 11.17
N ASP A 326 -1.78 -2.39 9.90
CA ASP A 326 -1.86 -3.31 8.77
C ASP A 326 -0.53 -3.51 8.02
N LEU A 327 -0.42 -4.66 7.34
CA LEU A 327 0.68 -4.99 6.43
C LEU A 327 0.17 -5.27 5.02
N LEU A 328 0.44 -4.36 4.09
CA LEU A 328 0.01 -4.48 2.69
C LEU A 328 1.19 -4.70 1.75
N ASN A 329 1.02 -5.58 0.77
CA ASN A 329 1.97 -5.80 -0.31
C ASN A 329 1.25 -6.00 -1.65
N GLY A 330 1.37 -5.04 -2.58
CA GLY A 330 0.73 -5.08 -3.91
C GLY A 330 1.26 -6.23 -4.75
N GLY A 331 2.56 -6.25 -5.00
CA GLY A 331 3.24 -7.36 -5.68
C GLY A 331 3.76 -6.96 -7.05
N ASN A 332 3.23 -7.53 -8.13
CA ASN A 332 3.58 -7.12 -9.48
C ASN A 332 2.31 -6.65 -10.19
N GLY A 333 2.41 -5.55 -10.92
CA GLY A 333 1.30 -4.90 -11.60
C GLY A 333 1.12 -3.50 -11.05
N ASN A 334 0.11 -2.80 -11.54
CA ASN A 334 -0.14 -1.42 -11.11
C ASN A 334 -1.23 -1.49 -10.05
N ASP A 335 -0.82 -1.45 -8.79
CA ASP A 335 -1.69 -1.77 -7.66
C ASP A 335 -2.28 -0.50 -7.04
N PHE A 336 -3.45 -0.67 -6.42
CA PHE A 336 -4.09 0.35 -5.58
C PHE A 336 -4.14 -0.16 -4.14
N LEU A 337 -3.50 0.55 -3.22
CA LEU A 337 -3.43 0.20 -1.81
C LEU A 337 -3.98 1.36 -0.97
N ASP A 338 -4.92 1.04 -0.10
CA ASP A 338 -5.59 1.95 0.85
C ASP A 338 -5.53 1.27 2.22
N ALA A 339 -4.71 1.83 3.11
CA ALA A 339 -4.39 1.20 4.39
C ALA A 339 -5.40 1.57 5.47
N GLY A 340 -5.75 2.86 5.61
CA GLY A 340 -6.86 3.31 6.44
C GLY A 340 -6.40 3.92 7.77
N ASP A 341 -7.01 3.54 8.88
CA ASP A 341 -6.68 4.10 10.20
C ASP A 341 -5.71 3.16 10.92
N GLY A 342 -4.48 3.58 11.24
CA GLY A 342 -3.53 2.74 11.98
C GLY A 342 -2.07 3.08 11.69
N ALA A 343 -1.12 2.36 12.30
CA ALA A 343 0.30 2.51 11.95
C ALA A 343 0.72 1.42 10.98
N ASP A 344 0.66 1.72 9.69
CA ASP A 344 0.69 0.73 8.63
C ASP A 344 2.07 0.51 8.03
N THR A 345 2.27 -0.67 7.43
CA THR A 345 3.44 -0.98 6.62
C THR A 345 3.01 -1.39 5.22
N ILE A 346 3.39 -0.58 4.24
CA ILE A 346 2.90 -0.69 2.87
C ILE A 346 4.07 -0.87 1.90
N ASN A 347 3.92 -1.81 0.96
CA ASN A 347 4.85 -2.01 -0.15
C ASN A 347 4.07 -2.16 -1.47
N GLY A 348 4.22 -1.22 -2.40
CA GLY A 348 3.60 -1.28 -3.73
C GLY A 348 4.13 -2.48 -4.51
N GLY A 349 5.43 -2.48 -4.82
CA GLY A 349 6.11 -3.59 -5.46
C GLY A 349 6.67 -3.23 -6.83
N ASP A 350 6.34 -4.02 -7.86
CA ASP A 350 6.75 -3.79 -9.24
C ASP A 350 5.56 -3.29 -10.07
N GLY A 351 5.60 -2.06 -10.56
CA GLY A 351 4.59 -1.45 -11.43
C GLY A 351 4.34 -0.01 -11.03
N ASP A 352 3.44 0.70 -11.72
CA ASP A 352 3.11 2.08 -11.33
C ASP A 352 1.97 2.04 -10.30
N ASP A 353 2.32 2.14 -9.02
CA ASP A 353 1.40 1.91 -7.90
C ASP A 353 0.76 3.20 -7.38
N THR A 354 -0.42 3.08 -6.76
CA THR A 354 -1.08 4.16 -6.03
C THR A 354 -1.32 3.73 -4.60
N VAL A 355 -0.75 4.46 -3.64
CA VAL A 355 -0.80 4.14 -2.22
C VAL A 355 -1.37 5.31 -1.43
N PHE A 356 -2.39 5.04 -0.61
CA PHE A 356 -2.94 5.90 0.43
C PHE A 356 -2.68 5.24 1.79
N ALA A 357 -1.90 5.91 2.65
CA ALA A 357 -1.60 5.43 3.99
C ALA A 357 -2.68 5.85 5.01
N ASP A 358 -3.21 7.07 4.85
CA ASP A 358 -4.36 7.62 5.59
C ASP A 358 -4.03 8.08 7.02
N ASP A 359 -4.72 7.64 8.07
CA ASP A 359 -4.55 8.17 9.43
C ASP A 359 -3.52 7.32 10.19
N GLY A 360 -2.30 7.79 10.39
CA GLY A 360 -1.30 6.86 10.89
C GLY A 360 0.07 7.41 11.20
N ASN A 361 1.02 6.50 11.30
CA ASN A 361 2.44 6.82 11.41
C ASN A 361 3.12 5.75 10.57
N ASP A 362 3.07 5.95 9.26
CA ASP A 362 3.10 4.86 8.31
C ASP A 362 4.48 4.66 7.71
N LEU A 363 4.74 3.43 7.29
CA LEU A 363 5.94 3.07 6.53
C LEU A 363 5.55 2.65 5.12
N VAL A 364 5.76 3.55 4.16
CA VAL A 364 5.41 3.33 2.76
C VAL A 364 6.63 3.12 1.89
N ARG A 365 6.56 2.13 0.99
CA ARG A 365 7.52 1.90 -0.08
C ARG A 365 6.79 1.74 -1.40
N GLY A 366 7.10 2.55 -2.40
CA GLY A 366 6.59 2.42 -3.77
C GLY A 366 7.18 1.17 -4.42
N GLY A 367 8.48 1.19 -4.74
CA GLY A 367 9.20 0.05 -5.25
C GLY A 367 9.84 0.33 -6.60
N ASN A 368 9.43 -0.38 -7.65
CA ASN A 368 9.88 -0.14 -9.02
C ASN A 368 8.69 0.33 -9.86
N GLY A 369 8.82 1.46 -10.55
CA GLY A 369 7.76 2.03 -11.37
C GLY A 369 7.55 3.48 -10.98
N ASN A 370 6.63 4.16 -11.65
CA ASN A 370 6.36 5.57 -11.36
C ASN A 370 5.18 5.65 -10.38
N ASP A 371 5.47 5.70 -9.10
CA ASP A 371 4.50 5.51 -8.03
C ASP A 371 3.82 6.82 -7.60
N SER A 372 2.63 6.72 -7.00
CA SER A 372 1.91 7.82 -6.39
C SER A 372 1.60 7.50 -4.94
N LEU A 373 2.37 8.07 -4.02
CA LEU A 373 2.36 7.76 -2.60
C LEU A 373 1.83 8.95 -1.78
N ARG A 374 0.89 8.70 -0.86
CA ARG A 374 0.32 9.71 0.04
C ARG A 374 0.32 9.19 1.48
N GLY A 375 0.93 9.95 2.39
CA GLY A 375 0.90 9.72 3.83
C GLY A 375 -0.46 10.09 4.42
N PHE A 376 -0.87 11.34 4.22
CA PHE A 376 -2.04 11.98 4.81
C PHE A 376 -1.82 12.50 6.23
N HIS A 377 -2.27 11.82 7.29
CA HIS A 377 -2.17 12.34 8.65
C HIS A 377 -1.17 11.55 9.49
N GLY A 378 -0.40 12.26 10.31
CA GLY A 378 0.59 11.74 11.25
C GLY A 378 2.00 11.60 10.66
N ASP A 379 2.99 11.29 11.52
CA ASP A 379 4.41 11.38 11.11
C ASP A 379 4.81 10.14 10.28
N ASP A 380 4.88 10.30 8.96
CA ASP A 380 5.07 9.20 8.01
C ASP A 380 6.51 9.03 7.53
N THR A 381 6.84 7.83 7.06
CA THR A 381 8.09 7.53 6.36
C THR A 381 7.81 6.92 5.00
N ILE A 382 8.05 7.69 3.93
CA ILE A 382 7.73 7.31 2.56
C ILE A 382 8.99 7.22 1.71
N HIS A 383 9.14 6.10 1.02
CA HIS A 383 10.20 5.87 0.04
C HIS A 383 9.60 5.57 -1.34
N GLY A 384 9.91 6.38 -2.36
CA GLY A 384 9.51 6.16 -3.75
C GLY A 384 10.15 4.89 -4.32
N GLY A 385 11.46 4.90 -4.51
CA GLY A 385 12.21 3.74 -4.97
C GLY A 385 12.91 3.99 -6.31
N ASN A 386 12.50 3.28 -7.36
CA ASN A 386 13.01 3.49 -8.72
C ASN A 386 11.87 3.91 -9.63
N GLY A 387 12.05 4.97 -10.40
CA GLY A 387 11.05 5.51 -11.32
C GLY A 387 10.78 6.97 -10.97
N ASP A 388 9.95 7.64 -11.77
CA ASP A 388 9.61 9.04 -11.51
C ASP A 388 8.39 9.08 -10.57
N ASP A 389 8.65 9.22 -9.27
CA ASP A 389 7.66 9.06 -8.22
C ASP A 389 6.97 10.38 -7.85
N ARG A 390 5.75 10.27 -7.32
CA ARG A 390 5.01 11.37 -6.70
C ARG A 390 4.77 11.06 -5.24
N ILE A 391 5.39 11.82 -4.36
CA ILE A 391 5.34 11.62 -2.92
C ILE A 391 4.72 12.83 -2.25
N PHE A 392 3.72 12.58 -1.40
CA PHE A 392 3.03 13.58 -0.60
C PHE A 392 3.03 13.12 0.86
N GLY A 393 3.67 13.87 1.75
CA GLY A 393 3.63 13.62 3.19
C GLY A 393 2.25 13.89 3.75
N GLY A 394 1.85 15.16 3.82
CA GLY A 394 0.55 15.56 4.34
C GLY A 394 -0.61 15.74 3.34
N VAL A 395 -1.70 16.31 3.86
CA VAL A 395 -2.91 16.69 3.10
C VAL A 395 -2.71 17.94 2.20
N ASP A 396 -3.17 17.87 0.94
CA ASP A 396 -3.23 19.03 0.05
C ASP A 396 -4.29 20.03 0.54
N ARG A 397 -3.82 21.19 0.98
CA ARG A 397 -4.59 22.35 1.45
C ARG A 397 -5.71 22.81 0.51
N ALA A 398 -5.68 22.44 -0.77
CA ALA A 398 -6.68 22.80 -1.77
C ALA A 398 -7.76 21.73 -2.01
N ALA A 399 -7.51 20.47 -1.65
CA ALA A 399 -8.37 19.33 -1.97
C ALA A 399 -9.22 18.86 -0.78
N ASP A 400 -8.65 18.86 0.43
CA ASP A 400 -9.22 18.16 1.59
C ASP A 400 -9.57 19.10 2.75
N ALA A 401 -10.35 18.59 3.71
CA ALA A 401 -11.04 19.37 4.73
C ALA A 401 -10.12 19.84 5.88
N PHE A 402 -9.12 20.67 5.56
CA PHE A 402 -8.24 21.45 6.44
C PHE A 402 -8.51 21.34 7.96
N ASP A 403 -7.68 20.59 8.68
CA ASP A 403 -7.45 20.80 10.11
C ASP A 403 -6.21 21.72 10.31
N PRO A 404 -6.38 22.97 10.78
CA PRO A 404 -5.27 23.88 11.05
C PRO A 404 -4.34 23.46 12.22
N THR A 405 -4.53 22.27 12.80
CA THR A 405 -3.75 21.79 13.95
C THR A 405 -2.76 20.68 13.63
N GLU A 406 -2.77 20.17 12.40
CA GLU A 406 -1.79 19.21 11.92
C GLU A 406 -0.42 19.88 11.79
N SER A 407 0.60 19.17 12.26
CA SER A 407 2.01 19.58 12.29
C SER A 407 2.86 18.30 12.24
N ASP A 408 2.46 17.43 11.32
CA ASP A 408 2.96 16.07 11.20
C ASP A 408 4.30 16.14 10.48
N ASN A 409 5.30 15.38 10.94
CA ASN A 409 6.69 15.58 10.54
C ASN A 409 7.15 14.36 9.73
N ASP A 410 7.16 14.52 8.42
CA ASP A 410 7.34 13.41 7.52
C ASP A 410 8.80 13.20 7.13
N SER A 411 9.15 11.95 6.82
CA SER A 411 10.43 11.54 6.27
C SER A 411 10.23 11.01 4.85
N LEU A 412 10.49 11.85 3.85
CA LEU A 412 10.20 11.56 2.44
C LEU A 412 11.50 11.34 1.66
N ILE A 413 11.56 10.26 0.88
CA ILE A 413 12.73 9.89 0.09
C ILE A 413 12.28 9.48 -1.32
N GLY A 414 12.72 10.20 -2.35
CA GLY A 414 12.45 9.90 -3.76
C GLY A 414 13.14 8.61 -4.20
N GLY A 415 14.43 8.67 -4.52
CA GLY A 415 15.25 7.50 -4.81
C GLY A 415 16.06 7.64 -6.10
N ASN A 416 15.65 6.92 -7.15
CA ASN A 416 16.21 7.10 -8.50
C ASN A 416 15.07 7.47 -9.45
N GLY A 417 15.25 8.51 -10.24
CA GLY A 417 14.24 9.00 -11.18
C GLY A 417 13.99 10.48 -10.93
N ASP A 418 13.24 11.13 -11.82
CA ASP A 418 12.95 12.56 -11.66
C ASP A 418 11.71 12.70 -10.73
N ASP A 419 11.93 12.78 -9.42
CA ASP A 419 10.87 12.68 -8.41
C ASP A 419 10.16 14.02 -8.13
N TYR A 420 8.88 13.94 -7.76
CA TYR A 420 8.12 15.07 -7.21
C TYR A 420 7.75 14.79 -5.76
N ILE A 421 8.26 15.60 -4.83
CA ILE A 421 8.08 15.39 -3.40
C ILE A 421 7.54 16.66 -2.74
N ALA A 422 6.46 16.52 -1.96
CA ALA A 422 5.87 17.63 -1.20
C ALA A 422 5.59 17.22 0.26
N GLY A 423 6.13 17.97 1.23
CA GLY A 423 5.91 17.76 2.67
C GLY A 423 4.58 18.33 3.16
N TYR A 424 4.27 19.56 2.76
CA TYR A 424 3.09 20.36 3.13
C TYR A 424 3.16 21.07 4.48
N VAL A 425 2.73 20.45 5.59
CA VAL A 425 2.65 21.12 6.90
C VAL A 425 3.32 20.24 7.92
N GLY A 426 4.42 20.70 8.50
CA GLY A 426 5.27 19.79 9.23
C GLY A 426 6.69 20.30 9.31
N ALA A 427 7.47 19.86 10.29
CA ALA A 427 8.92 20.00 10.19
C ALA A 427 9.48 18.77 9.46
N ASP A 428 9.41 18.81 8.13
CA ASP A 428 9.64 17.64 7.29
C ASP A 428 11.13 17.42 6.99
N THR A 429 11.48 16.17 6.70
CA THR A 429 12.80 15.78 6.18
C THR A 429 12.64 15.15 4.81
N ILE A 430 13.15 15.82 3.77
CA ILE A 430 12.97 15.40 2.38
C ILE A 430 14.33 15.15 1.71
N HIS A 431 14.45 14.01 1.04
CA HIS A 431 15.59 13.67 0.19
C HIS A 431 15.10 13.35 -1.23
N GLY A 432 15.56 14.10 -2.23
CA GLY A 432 15.31 13.79 -3.65
C GLY A 432 15.97 12.47 -4.06
N GLY A 433 17.30 12.46 -4.07
CA GLY A 433 18.07 11.25 -4.31
C GLY A 433 19.01 11.37 -5.50
N ASN A 434 18.69 10.70 -6.60
CA ASN A 434 19.44 10.77 -7.85
C ASN A 434 18.51 11.17 -8.98
N ASP A 435 19.08 11.88 -9.96
CA ASP A 435 18.40 12.44 -11.13
C ASP A 435 17.67 13.76 -10.77
N ASP A 436 16.98 14.40 -11.71
CA ASP A 436 16.58 15.82 -11.56
C ASP A 436 15.27 15.92 -10.75
N ASP A 437 15.35 16.24 -9.46
CA ASP A 437 14.21 16.20 -8.54
C ASP A 437 13.45 17.53 -8.40
N THR A 438 12.17 17.47 -8.01
CA THR A 438 11.36 18.64 -7.61
C THR A 438 10.86 18.47 -6.18
N ILE A 439 11.29 19.36 -5.29
CA ILE A 439 11.01 19.30 -3.84
C ILE A 439 10.24 20.56 -3.42
N ASP A 440 9.18 20.37 -2.64
CA ASP A 440 8.40 21.42 -1.96
C ASP A 440 8.30 21.09 -0.46
N GLY A 441 8.99 21.84 0.40
CA GLY A 441 8.96 21.64 1.86
C GLY A 441 7.58 21.95 2.42
N GLY A 442 7.17 23.22 2.33
CA GLY A 442 5.82 23.65 2.65
C GLY A 442 5.78 24.71 3.75
N GLU A 443 5.14 24.41 4.87
CA GLU A 443 5.15 25.25 6.07
C GLU A 443 5.86 24.55 7.22
N ASP A 444 6.39 25.37 8.14
CA ASP A 444 7.23 24.99 9.28
C ASP A 444 8.69 24.71 8.85
N ASN A 445 9.52 24.27 9.79
CA ASN A 445 10.97 24.30 9.60
C ASN A 445 11.47 22.99 8.98
N ASP A 446 11.77 23.02 7.69
CA ASP A 446 12.08 21.81 6.94
C ASP A 446 13.58 21.55 6.79
N VAL A 447 13.93 20.29 6.53
CA VAL A 447 15.27 19.85 6.16
C VAL A 447 15.22 19.19 4.79
N LEU A 448 15.80 19.85 3.78
CA LEU A 448 15.68 19.46 2.38
C LEU A 448 17.06 19.12 1.79
N PHE A 449 17.12 17.98 1.09
CA PHE A 449 18.30 17.52 0.37
C PHE A 449 17.92 17.19 -1.08
N GLY A 450 18.51 17.88 -2.06
CA GLY A 450 18.32 17.55 -3.48
C GLY A 450 18.98 16.21 -3.82
N GLY A 451 20.31 16.17 -3.83
CA GLY A 451 21.07 14.93 -4.01
C GLY A 451 22.03 15.00 -5.19
N ASN A 452 21.83 14.17 -6.21
CA ASN A 452 22.53 14.27 -7.48
C ASN A 452 21.52 14.62 -8.56
N GLY A 453 21.80 15.59 -9.40
CA GLY A 453 20.83 16.05 -10.40
C GLY A 453 20.76 17.56 -10.41
N ASN A 454 20.03 18.14 -11.34
CA ASN A 454 19.74 19.58 -11.35
C ASN A 454 18.39 19.77 -10.67
N ASP A 455 18.41 19.95 -9.36
CA ASP A 455 17.24 19.87 -8.52
C ASP A 455 16.48 21.20 -8.46
N GLN A 456 15.16 21.13 -8.32
CA GLN A 456 14.30 22.28 -8.11
C GLN A 456 13.71 22.23 -6.71
N ILE A 457 14.21 23.08 -5.82
CA ILE A 457 13.83 23.07 -4.40
C ILE A 457 13.05 24.35 -4.06
N ALA A 458 11.87 24.18 -3.47
CA ALA A 458 11.08 25.20 -2.81
C ALA A 458 11.02 24.86 -1.32
N ALA A 459 11.60 25.71 -0.45
CA ALA A 459 11.59 25.44 0.99
C ALA A 459 10.24 25.81 1.62
N GLY A 460 9.82 27.07 1.48
CA GLY A 460 8.46 27.48 1.79
C GLY A 460 8.41 28.49 2.93
N THR A 461 7.65 28.23 3.98
CA THR A 461 7.61 29.14 5.13
C THR A 461 8.15 28.48 6.37
N GLY A 462 9.18 29.03 6.98
CA GLY A 462 9.87 28.33 8.06
C GLY A 462 11.27 28.85 8.20
N ALA A 463 11.99 28.39 9.21
CA ALA A 463 13.44 28.53 9.25
C ALA A 463 14.03 27.22 8.68
N ASP A 464 14.25 27.20 7.37
CA ASP A 464 14.51 25.98 6.63
C ASP A 464 16.01 25.70 6.49
N SER A 465 16.37 24.42 6.34
CA SER A 465 17.74 23.96 6.08
C SER A 465 17.79 23.22 4.75
N VAL A 466 18.40 23.83 3.74
CA VAL A 466 18.45 23.27 2.38
C VAL A 466 19.89 22.97 1.96
N LEU A 467 20.08 21.79 1.34
CA LEU A 467 21.29 21.41 0.62
C LEU A 467 20.91 20.91 -0.78
N GLY A 468 21.32 21.61 -1.84
CA GLY A 468 21.08 21.22 -3.24
C GLY A 468 21.78 19.91 -3.56
N GLY A 469 23.12 19.88 -3.56
CA GLY A 469 23.88 18.64 -3.71
C GLY A 469 24.88 18.67 -4.85
N ASN A 470 24.74 17.82 -5.87
CA ASN A 470 25.55 17.84 -7.07
C ASN A 470 24.68 18.14 -8.29
N GLY A 471 25.03 19.15 -9.08
CA GLY A 471 24.34 19.57 -10.30
C GLY A 471 24.01 21.05 -10.23
N ASP A 472 23.42 21.58 -11.29
CA ASP A 472 23.09 23.01 -11.36
C ASP A 472 21.70 23.22 -10.73
N ASP A 473 21.64 23.50 -9.43
CA ASP A 473 20.40 23.50 -8.65
C ASP A 473 19.66 24.85 -8.68
N LEU A 474 18.33 24.80 -8.58
CA LEU A 474 17.45 25.96 -8.42
C LEU A 474 16.74 25.93 -7.08
N ILE A 475 17.21 26.75 -6.15
CA ILE A 475 16.70 26.80 -4.78
C ILE A 475 15.92 28.09 -4.52
N ARG A 476 14.70 27.96 -4.00
CA ARG A 476 13.83 29.06 -3.55
C ARG A 476 13.43 28.85 -2.10
N SER A 477 14.01 29.59 -1.16
CA SER A 477 13.72 29.38 0.26
C SER A 477 12.40 30.04 0.71
N PHE A 478 12.03 31.16 0.09
CA PHE A 478 10.83 31.95 0.39
C PHE A 478 10.87 32.71 1.73
N SER A 479 10.25 32.28 2.83
CA SER A 479 10.14 33.15 4.02
C SER A 479 10.47 32.49 5.34
N GLY A 480 11.23 33.21 6.16
CA GLY A 480 11.72 32.85 7.47
C GLY A 480 13.25 32.93 7.47
N ASP A 481 13.90 32.51 8.56
CA ASP A 481 15.35 32.67 8.68
C ASP A 481 16.03 31.38 8.17
N ASP A 482 16.42 31.36 6.89
CA ASP A 482 16.81 30.14 6.19
C ASP A 482 18.32 29.89 6.20
N THR A 483 18.73 28.62 6.14
CA THR A 483 20.10 28.19 5.86
C THR A 483 20.12 27.42 4.54
N VAL A 484 20.77 27.96 3.52
CA VAL A 484 20.79 27.36 2.18
C VAL A 484 22.21 27.13 1.71
N VAL A 485 22.46 25.91 1.26
CA VAL A 485 23.69 25.51 0.58
C VAL A 485 23.36 24.98 -0.81
N GLY A 486 23.96 25.57 -1.85
CA GLY A 486 23.85 25.10 -3.24
C GLY A 486 24.44 23.71 -3.40
N GLY A 487 25.77 23.59 -3.29
CA GLY A 487 26.46 22.32 -3.43
C GLY A 487 27.58 22.40 -4.46
N TYR A 488 27.65 21.42 -5.36
CA TYR A 488 28.57 21.43 -6.50
C TYR A 488 27.78 21.71 -7.77
N GLY A 489 28.28 22.57 -8.65
CA GLY A 489 27.57 22.97 -9.87
C GLY A 489 27.33 24.47 -9.92
N ASP A 490 26.82 24.98 -11.03
CA ASP A 490 26.48 26.40 -11.17
C ASP A 490 25.06 26.63 -10.61
N ASP A 491 24.96 27.02 -9.34
CA ASP A 491 23.70 27.07 -8.61
C ASP A 491 22.96 28.42 -8.71
N THR A 492 21.64 28.37 -8.62
CA THR A 492 20.78 29.55 -8.50
C THR A 492 20.02 29.53 -7.17
N ILE A 493 20.42 30.41 -6.25
CA ILE A 493 19.78 30.57 -4.94
C ILE A 493 18.97 31.87 -4.90
N ILE A 494 17.68 31.72 -4.62
CA ILE A 494 16.75 32.83 -4.44
C ILE A 494 16.14 32.72 -3.05
N ALA A 495 16.72 33.42 -2.10
CA ALA A 495 16.13 33.63 -0.80
C ALA A 495 15.06 34.74 -0.86
N GLY A 496 14.23 34.83 0.17
CA GLY A 496 13.08 35.73 0.17
C GLY A 496 13.07 36.69 1.35
N VAL A 497 12.26 36.44 2.38
CA VAL A 497 12.11 37.37 3.52
C VAL A 497 12.64 36.66 4.76
N GLY A 498 13.69 37.17 5.39
CA GLY A 498 14.39 36.41 6.41
C GLY A 498 15.58 37.16 6.98
N THR A 499 16.30 36.53 7.90
CA THR A 499 17.74 36.76 8.08
C THR A 499 18.42 35.47 7.62
N ASP A 500 18.90 35.46 6.38
CA ASP A 500 19.29 34.22 5.71
C ASP A 500 20.81 33.98 5.75
N ASP A 501 21.23 32.72 5.89
CA ASP A 501 22.63 32.25 5.83
C ASP A 501 22.81 31.43 4.55
N LEU A 502 23.50 32.00 3.56
CA LEU A 502 23.58 31.48 2.19
C LEU A 502 25.04 31.18 1.82
N ALA A 503 25.30 29.95 1.38
CA ALA A 503 26.63 29.52 0.96
C ALA A 503 26.58 28.62 -0.29
N SER A 504 27.63 28.65 -1.10
CA SER A 504 27.77 27.76 -2.27
C SER A 504 28.42 26.39 -1.94
N LEU A 505 29.45 26.36 -1.08
CA LEU A 505 30.35 25.23 -0.74
C LEU A 505 31.50 24.98 -1.76
N ILE A 506 32.52 24.22 -1.33
CA ILE A 506 33.94 24.37 -1.71
C ILE A 506 34.33 23.55 -2.98
N ASP A 507 34.31 24.11 -4.19
CA ASP A 507 35.16 23.63 -5.33
C ASP A 507 35.58 24.76 -6.29
N GLU A 508 36.81 24.67 -6.80
CA GLU A 508 37.66 25.76 -7.30
C GLU A 508 37.24 26.45 -8.63
N THR A 509 36.00 26.30 -9.15
CA THR A 509 35.63 26.88 -10.47
C THR A 509 34.18 27.32 -10.74
N ASP A 510 33.22 27.08 -9.85
CA ASP A 510 31.80 27.21 -10.18
C ASP A 510 31.34 28.69 -10.13
N ASN A 511 30.23 29.05 -10.79
CA ASN A 511 29.82 30.46 -10.89
C ASN A 511 28.36 30.62 -10.46
N ASP A 512 28.17 31.06 -9.23
CA ASP A 512 26.85 31.03 -8.61
C ASP A 512 26.10 32.36 -8.74
N LEU A 513 24.77 32.26 -8.73
CA LEU A 513 23.88 33.41 -8.65
C LEU A 513 23.08 33.37 -7.35
N VAL A 514 23.43 34.25 -6.41
CA VAL A 514 22.72 34.38 -5.13
C VAL A 514 21.95 35.69 -5.05
N ARG A 515 20.69 35.58 -4.66
CA ARG A 515 19.80 36.71 -4.38
C ARG A 515 19.23 36.56 -2.98
N ALA A 516 19.75 37.34 -2.03
CA ALA A 516 19.44 37.20 -0.61
C ALA A 516 18.03 37.69 -0.27
N GLY A 517 17.65 38.89 -0.72
CA GLY A 517 16.26 39.33 -0.63
C GLY A 517 16.03 40.39 0.42
N ALA A 518 15.06 40.20 1.30
CA ALA A 518 14.70 41.20 2.29
C ALA A 518 15.10 40.72 3.68
N GLY A 519 16.06 41.39 4.30
CA GLY A 519 16.70 40.82 5.48
C GLY A 519 18.02 41.47 5.81
N ASN A 520 18.67 40.97 6.85
CA ASN A 520 20.07 41.30 7.12
C ASN A 520 20.87 40.04 6.83
N ASP A 521 21.24 39.83 5.58
CA ASP A 521 21.62 38.50 5.12
C ASP A 521 23.13 38.29 5.16
N PHE A 522 23.56 37.03 5.28
CA PHE A 522 24.95 36.62 5.15
C PHE A 522 25.13 35.75 3.91
N VAL A 523 26.01 36.17 3.00
CA VAL A 523 26.26 35.48 1.73
C VAL A 523 27.75 35.25 1.51
N GLU A 524 28.14 34.01 1.24
CA GLU A 524 29.51 33.64 0.85
C GLU A 524 29.52 33.04 -0.58
N GLY A 525 30.22 33.68 -1.52
CA GLY A 525 30.40 33.19 -2.91
C GLY A 525 31.39 32.03 -3.02
N GLN A 526 32.48 32.09 -2.24
CA GLN A 526 33.54 31.09 -2.13
C GLN A 526 34.58 31.10 -3.25
N THR A 527 34.49 30.24 -4.24
CA THR A 527 35.51 30.16 -5.31
C THR A 527 34.79 30.15 -6.63
N GLY A 528 35.06 31.11 -7.51
CA GLY A 528 34.18 31.24 -8.67
C GLY A 528 34.23 32.61 -9.33
N ALA A 529 33.36 32.86 -10.28
CA ALA A 529 33.04 34.23 -10.66
C ALA A 529 31.58 34.48 -10.32
N ASP A 530 31.33 34.78 -9.05
CA ASP A 530 30.01 34.74 -8.46
C ASP A 530 29.25 36.05 -8.65
N THR A 531 27.93 35.97 -8.64
CA THR A 531 27.06 37.15 -8.68
C THR A 531 26.17 37.17 -7.44
N LEU A 532 26.50 38.05 -6.49
CA LEU A 532 25.86 38.16 -5.19
C LEU A 532 25.03 39.46 -5.09
N TYR A 533 23.77 39.35 -4.69
CA TYR A 533 22.89 40.49 -4.44
C TYR A 533 22.27 40.42 -3.03
N GLY A 534 22.53 41.42 -2.18
CA GLY A 534 21.91 41.54 -0.85
C GLY A 534 20.44 41.98 -0.94
N GLN A 535 20.18 42.99 -1.77
CA GLN A 535 18.89 43.63 -2.03
C GLN A 535 18.41 44.61 -0.96
N THR A 536 17.73 44.21 0.11
CA THR A 536 17.24 45.18 1.11
C THR A 536 17.51 44.76 2.55
N GLY A 537 18.07 45.67 3.33
CA GLY A 537 18.42 45.53 4.75
C GLY A 537 19.94 45.62 4.93
N ASP A 538 20.47 45.39 6.14
CA ASP A 538 21.90 45.59 6.40
C ASP A 538 22.66 44.27 6.16
N ASP A 539 23.23 44.09 4.97
CA ASP A 539 23.74 42.80 4.49
C ASP A 539 25.26 42.62 4.66
N ARG A 540 25.72 41.37 4.75
CA ARG A 540 27.15 41.00 4.71
C ARG A 540 27.40 40.03 3.57
N LEU A 541 28.11 40.49 2.55
CA LEU A 541 28.47 39.69 1.37
C LEU A 541 29.98 39.54 1.28
N ASP A 542 30.45 38.31 1.14
CA ASP A 542 31.86 37.95 0.94
C ASP A 542 32.00 37.17 -0.39
N GLY A 543 32.58 37.80 -1.42
CA GLY A 543 32.86 37.18 -2.74
C GLY A 543 33.78 35.97 -2.61
N ASN A 544 34.94 36.20 -1.99
CA ASN A 544 36.03 35.23 -1.75
C ASN A 544 37.00 35.16 -2.94
N ASP A 545 37.34 33.99 -3.48
CA ASP A 545 38.34 33.87 -4.54
C ASP A 545 37.68 33.86 -5.93
N GLY A 546 38.07 34.79 -6.80
CA GLY A 546 37.72 34.82 -8.22
C GLY A 546 37.07 36.13 -8.62
N ASN A 547 36.60 36.30 -9.88
CA ASN A 547 36.22 37.66 -10.33
C ASN A 547 34.73 37.91 -10.08
N ASP A 548 34.41 38.43 -8.90
CA ASP A 548 33.04 38.46 -8.40
C ASP A 548 32.30 39.76 -8.75
N TYR A 549 30.98 39.65 -8.81
CA TYR A 549 30.06 40.78 -8.82
C TYR A 549 29.28 40.78 -7.51
N VAL A 550 29.54 41.75 -6.64
CA VAL A 550 28.93 41.87 -5.32
C VAL A 550 28.14 43.17 -5.24
N HIS A 551 26.85 43.11 -4.96
CA HIS A 551 25.98 44.29 -4.86
C HIS A 551 25.13 44.26 -3.58
N GLY A 552 25.38 45.20 -2.68
CA GLY A 552 24.68 45.36 -1.38
C GLY A 552 23.19 45.61 -1.57
N GLY A 553 22.80 46.81 -2.02
CA GLY A 553 21.40 47.12 -2.26
C GLY A 553 20.93 48.38 -1.55
N ASP A 554 19.78 48.32 -0.87
CA ASP A 554 19.32 49.36 0.05
C ASP A 554 19.64 48.87 1.48
N GLY A 555 20.53 49.51 2.23
CA GLY A 555 21.11 48.90 3.43
C GLY A 555 22.28 49.68 4.00
N ASN A 556 22.79 49.33 5.18
CA ASN A 556 24.17 49.66 5.54
C ASN A 556 24.99 48.39 5.43
N ASP A 557 25.57 48.18 4.25
CA ASP A 557 26.09 46.88 3.86
C ASP A 557 27.59 46.74 4.18
N SER A 558 28.04 45.51 4.42
CA SER A 558 29.43 45.13 4.60
C SER A 558 29.85 44.18 3.48
N LEU A 559 30.48 44.72 2.44
CA LEU A 559 30.82 44.00 1.22
C LEU A 559 32.33 43.77 1.11
N ASN A 560 32.75 42.54 0.83
CA ASN A 560 34.16 42.19 0.55
C ASN A 560 34.25 41.40 -0.75
N GLY A 561 35.06 41.87 -1.72
CA GLY A 561 35.44 41.08 -2.90
C GLY A 561 36.36 39.93 -2.51
N ASN A 562 37.42 40.26 -1.75
CA ASN A 562 38.52 39.41 -1.26
C ASN A 562 39.63 39.15 -2.28
N GLY A 563 39.53 38.17 -3.18
CA GLY A 563 40.62 37.72 -4.05
C GLY A 563 40.26 37.80 -5.51
N ASP A 564 41.22 38.16 -6.37
CA ASP A 564 41.04 38.41 -7.81
C ASP A 564 40.28 39.72 -8.09
N ASN A 565 39.85 39.98 -9.35
CA ASN A 565 39.42 41.32 -9.77
C ASN A 565 37.90 41.44 -9.68
N ASP A 566 37.44 42.16 -8.67
CA ASP A 566 36.05 42.20 -8.29
C ASP A 566 35.33 43.47 -8.74
N THR A 567 34.01 43.39 -8.86
CA THR A 567 33.12 44.55 -8.93
C THR A 567 32.24 44.56 -7.70
N VAL A 568 32.50 45.50 -6.78
CA VAL A 568 31.78 45.61 -5.50
C VAL A 568 31.01 46.93 -5.45
N ILE A 569 29.71 46.86 -5.20
CA ILE A 569 28.77 47.98 -5.29
C ILE A 569 27.96 48.07 -3.99
N GLY A 570 28.09 49.16 -3.24
CA GLY A 570 27.32 49.43 -2.01
C GLY A 570 25.83 49.55 -2.29
N GLY A 571 25.43 50.68 -2.88
CA GLY A 571 24.05 50.92 -3.30
C GLY A 571 23.44 52.15 -2.62
N ARG A 572 22.52 51.98 -1.68
CA ARG A 572 21.99 53.09 -0.87
C ARG A 572 22.18 52.79 0.60
N GLY A 573 22.74 53.76 1.31
CA GLY A 573 22.88 53.77 2.76
C GLY A 573 24.35 53.95 3.11
N PHE A 574 24.75 53.62 4.34
CA PHE A 574 26.13 53.85 4.78
C PHE A 574 26.93 52.57 4.63
N ASP A 575 27.51 52.36 3.46
CA ASP A 575 28.12 51.08 3.09
C ASP A 575 29.62 51.01 3.43
N THR A 576 30.10 49.82 3.76
CA THR A 576 31.53 49.48 3.86
C THR A 576 31.88 48.52 2.74
N VAL A 577 32.64 49.01 1.76
CA VAL A 577 32.98 48.30 0.52
C VAL A 577 34.48 48.01 0.50
N ARG A 578 34.87 46.75 0.38
CA ARG A 578 36.28 46.34 0.28
C ARG A 578 36.55 45.52 -0.97
N GLY A 579 37.59 45.89 -1.71
CA GLY A 579 38.09 45.14 -2.86
C GLY A 579 38.84 43.91 -2.40
N GLY A 580 40.08 44.08 -1.92
CA GLY A 580 40.87 42.99 -1.35
C GLY A 580 42.20 42.85 -2.07
N THR A 581 42.42 41.74 -2.78
CA THR A 581 43.60 41.54 -3.62
C THR A 581 43.19 41.39 -5.07
N GLY A 582 43.62 42.28 -5.95
CA GLY A 582 43.20 42.28 -7.35
C GLY A 582 43.08 43.70 -7.87
N ASP A 583 42.75 43.86 -9.15
CA ASP A 583 42.46 45.19 -9.69
C ASP A 583 40.93 45.43 -9.63
N ASP A 584 40.44 45.98 -8.53
CA ASP A 584 39.00 46.00 -8.20
C ASP A 584 38.26 47.25 -8.70
N LEU A 585 36.95 47.14 -8.91
CA LEU A 585 36.03 48.27 -9.13
C LEU A 585 35.09 48.42 -7.93
N LEU A 586 35.27 49.49 -7.16
CA LEU A 586 34.48 49.79 -5.97
C LEU A 586 33.58 51.01 -6.20
N LEU A 587 32.27 50.80 -6.06
CA LEU A 587 31.25 51.84 -6.17
C LEU A 587 30.51 51.98 -4.84
N GLY A 588 30.54 53.17 -4.22
CA GLY A 588 29.84 53.44 -2.96
C GLY A 588 28.34 53.50 -3.17
N GLY A 589 27.89 54.49 -3.93
CA GLY A 589 26.50 54.63 -4.33
C GLY A 589 25.88 55.91 -3.78
N ARG A 590 24.84 55.78 -2.96
CA ARG A 590 24.20 56.92 -2.31
C ARG A 590 24.45 56.88 -0.82
N ASP A 591 24.58 58.09 -0.26
CA ASP A 591 24.83 58.36 1.15
C ASP A 591 26.33 58.21 1.46
N ASP A 592 26.76 58.30 2.73
CA ASP A 592 28.19 58.47 3.04
C ASP A 592 28.89 57.10 3.20
N ASP A 593 29.73 56.71 2.25
CA ASP A 593 30.30 55.35 2.19
C ASP A 593 31.77 55.27 2.65
N THR A 594 32.24 54.06 2.95
CA THR A 594 33.66 53.75 3.19
C THR A 594 34.15 52.71 2.19
N LEU A 595 35.08 53.08 1.31
CA LEU A 595 35.65 52.20 0.28
C LEU A 595 37.13 51.93 0.58
N GLN A 596 37.55 50.66 0.51
CA GLN A 596 38.93 50.23 0.73
C GLN A 596 39.40 49.27 -0.39
N GLY A 597 40.31 49.73 -1.26
CA GLY A 597 40.89 48.92 -2.35
C GLY A 597 41.79 47.79 -1.84
N SER A 598 42.73 48.13 -0.96
CA SER A 598 43.69 47.23 -0.28
C SER A 598 44.93 46.87 -1.11
N SER A 599 44.90 45.92 -2.05
CA SER A 599 46.08 45.51 -2.83
C SER A 599 45.73 45.26 -4.29
N GLY A 600 46.54 45.79 -5.20
CA GLY A 600 46.28 45.78 -6.63
C GLY A 600 45.79 47.15 -7.09
N SER A 601 45.53 47.34 -8.38
CA SER A 601 45.31 48.67 -8.98
C SER A 601 43.82 48.97 -9.04
N ASP A 602 43.31 49.60 -7.99
CA ASP A 602 41.87 49.68 -7.75
C ASP A 602 41.25 50.94 -8.36
N THR A 603 39.97 50.86 -8.73
CA THR A 603 39.16 52.00 -9.16
C THR A 603 38.04 52.26 -8.15
N LEU A 604 38.13 53.39 -7.44
CA LEU A 604 37.20 53.77 -6.38
C LEU A 604 36.34 54.97 -6.80
N ASN A 605 35.03 54.86 -6.64
CA ASN A 605 34.07 55.94 -6.86
C ASN A 605 32.99 55.91 -5.77
N GLY A 606 33.03 56.85 -4.84
CA GLY A 606 31.99 57.00 -3.81
C GLY A 606 30.61 57.38 -4.38
N GLU A 607 30.56 57.86 -5.63
CA GLU A 607 29.35 58.32 -6.31
C GLU A 607 28.69 59.56 -5.69
N THR A 608 27.76 59.42 -4.75
CA THR A 608 27.06 60.54 -4.11
C THR A 608 27.01 60.40 -2.61
N GLY A 609 27.68 61.29 -1.88
CA GLY A 609 27.85 61.09 -0.45
C GLY A 609 28.84 62.07 0.12
N ASN A 610 29.43 61.74 1.26
CA ASN A 610 30.70 62.30 1.69
C ASN A 610 31.54 61.11 2.08
N ASP A 611 32.29 60.62 1.11
CA ASP A 611 32.81 59.26 1.18
C ASP A 611 34.23 59.24 1.75
N LEU A 612 34.57 58.13 2.40
CA LEU A 612 35.91 57.84 2.88
C LEU A 612 36.56 56.80 1.96
N LEU A 613 37.61 57.19 1.26
CA LEU A 613 38.26 56.36 0.24
C LEU A 613 39.70 56.04 0.66
N GLU A 614 40.07 54.77 0.63
CA GLU A 614 41.42 54.24 0.88
C GLU A 614 41.83 53.35 -0.29
N GLY A 615 42.87 53.72 -1.04
CA GLY A 615 43.32 52.95 -2.21
C GLY A 615 44.11 51.71 -1.81
N GLY A 616 45.05 51.86 -0.89
CA GLY A 616 45.93 50.79 -0.45
C GLY A 616 47.22 50.69 -1.27
N ASN A 617 47.57 49.48 -1.72
CA ASN A 617 48.79 49.21 -2.46
C ASN A 617 48.49 48.95 -3.93
N GLY A 618 48.74 49.93 -4.79
CA GLY A 618 48.63 49.73 -6.23
C GLY A 618 48.80 51.02 -6.96
N SER A 619 48.39 51.09 -8.22
CA SER A 619 48.24 52.37 -8.91
C SER A 619 46.75 52.68 -9.00
N ASP A 620 46.24 53.38 -7.99
CA ASP A 620 44.80 53.47 -7.77
C ASP A 620 44.17 54.67 -8.49
N VAL A 621 42.90 54.54 -8.87
CA VAL A 621 42.12 55.56 -9.56
C VAL A 621 40.94 56.00 -8.71
N PHE A 622 40.94 57.25 -8.27
CA PHE A 622 39.84 57.86 -7.51
C PHE A 622 38.99 58.72 -8.43
N ILE A 623 37.73 58.36 -8.65
CA ILE A 623 36.83 59.06 -9.58
C ILE A 623 35.97 60.07 -8.83
N LEU A 624 35.99 61.34 -9.25
CA LEU A 624 35.07 62.34 -8.72
C LEU A 624 33.82 62.47 -9.60
N THR A 625 32.65 62.34 -8.98
CA THR A 625 31.35 62.47 -9.65
C THR A 625 30.73 63.86 -9.45
N ARG A 626 29.93 64.34 -10.42
CA ARG A 626 29.26 65.65 -10.28
C ARG A 626 28.15 65.59 -9.24
N ASN A 627 28.23 66.49 -8.24
CA ASN A 627 27.45 66.40 -7.00
C ASN A 627 27.82 65.19 -6.15
N GLY A 628 29.05 64.69 -6.26
CA GLY A 628 29.53 63.57 -5.45
C GLY A 628 29.66 63.91 -3.97
N GLY A 629 29.69 65.21 -3.62
CA GLY A 629 29.81 65.68 -2.25
C GLY A 629 31.26 65.83 -1.81
N PHE A 630 31.55 65.67 -0.52
CA PHE A 630 32.83 66.08 0.05
C PHE A 630 33.62 64.87 0.55
N ASP A 631 34.38 64.26 -0.35
CA ASP A 631 35.04 62.98 -0.12
C ASP A 631 36.45 63.17 0.46
N ILE A 632 36.91 62.19 1.23
CA ILE A 632 38.22 62.18 1.88
C ILE A 632 39.01 60.97 1.38
N ILE A 633 40.20 61.21 0.83
CA ILE A 633 41.17 60.16 0.48
C ILE A 633 42.25 60.11 1.56
N THR A 634 42.46 58.95 2.18
CA THR A 634 43.29 58.82 3.39
C THR A 634 44.77 58.50 3.12
N ASP A 635 45.09 57.94 1.95
CA ASP A 635 46.40 57.34 1.68
C ASP A 635 46.98 57.65 0.28
N PHE A 636 46.49 58.70 -0.39
CA PHE A 636 46.89 59.08 -1.74
C PHE A 636 48.41 59.09 -1.98
N GLY A 637 48.87 58.18 -2.86
CA GLY A 637 50.25 57.97 -3.28
C GLY A 637 50.66 58.85 -4.45
N ASN A 638 51.29 59.99 -4.15
CA ASN A 638 51.80 60.92 -5.18
C ASN A 638 52.68 60.22 -6.24
N GLY A 639 52.31 60.38 -7.52
CA GLY A 639 53.01 59.80 -8.67
C GLY A 639 52.77 58.30 -8.89
N ASN A 640 51.84 57.70 -8.17
CA ASN A 640 51.41 56.31 -8.30
C ASN A 640 49.90 56.23 -8.52
N ASP A 641 49.14 57.02 -7.77
CA ASP A 641 47.68 57.06 -7.84
C ASP A 641 47.22 58.28 -8.65
N VAL A 642 45.97 58.23 -9.13
CA VAL A 642 45.42 59.26 -10.00
C VAL A 642 44.00 59.62 -9.61
N MET A 643 43.70 60.91 -9.58
CA MET A 643 42.33 61.42 -9.46
C MET A 643 41.71 61.65 -10.84
N ASP A 644 40.63 60.94 -11.17
CA ASP A 644 39.86 61.19 -12.38
C ASP A 644 38.84 62.32 -12.16
N VAL A 645 39.14 63.48 -12.75
CA VAL A 645 38.29 64.68 -12.75
C VAL A 645 37.72 65.00 -14.14
N SER A 646 37.79 64.04 -15.07
CA SER A 646 37.35 64.21 -16.46
C SER A 646 35.86 64.60 -16.57
N ASN A 647 35.08 64.24 -15.56
CA ASN A 647 33.68 64.64 -15.40
C ASN A 647 33.47 66.17 -15.30
N PHE A 648 34.48 66.96 -14.92
CA PHE A 648 34.33 68.40 -14.62
C PHE A 648 34.73 69.35 -15.75
N ARG A 649 35.24 68.85 -16.89
CA ARG A 649 35.64 69.66 -18.06
C ARG A 649 36.56 70.83 -17.67
N VAL A 650 37.62 70.53 -16.93
CA VAL A 650 38.59 71.50 -16.45
C VAL A 650 39.28 72.19 -17.64
N ARG A 651 39.22 73.52 -17.69
CA ARG A 651 39.87 74.30 -18.75
C ARG A 651 41.32 74.55 -18.34
N ASP A 652 42.26 74.34 -19.25
CA ASP A 652 43.71 74.52 -19.03
C ASP A 652 44.40 73.42 -18.17
N GLY A 653 43.76 72.25 -18.01
CA GLY A 653 44.35 71.11 -17.30
C GLY A 653 44.59 71.41 -15.83
N PHE A 654 45.75 71.00 -15.31
CA PHE A 654 46.13 71.16 -13.90
C PHE A 654 46.08 72.62 -13.41
N ASP A 655 46.51 73.58 -14.24
CA ASP A 655 46.49 75.01 -13.89
C ASP A 655 45.06 75.56 -13.73
N GLY A 656 44.04 74.81 -14.18
CA GLY A 656 42.62 75.16 -14.07
C GLY A 656 41.91 74.60 -12.83
N LEU A 657 42.59 73.77 -12.03
CA LEU A 657 42.02 73.21 -10.80
C LEU A 657 42.00 74.24 -9.67
N ASN A 658 40.94 74.24 -8.87
CA ASN A 658 40.87 75.03 -7.65
C ASN A 658 41.43 74.22 -6.48
N LEU A 659 42.75 74.27 -6.33
CA LEU A 659 43.49 73.60 -5.25
C LEU A 659 43.74 74.56 -4.09
N HIS A 660 43.36 74.16 -2.88
CA HIS A 660 43.63 74.95 -1.67
C HIS A 660 43.83 74.06 -0.43
N ASP A 661 44.27 74.68 0.66
CA ASP A 661 44.47 74.03 1.96
C ASP A 661 43.20 74.20 2.83
N ASP A 662 42.77 73.14 3.52
CA ASP A 662 41.59 73.13 4.39
C ASP A 662 41.78 73.85 5.74
N GLY A 663 43.00 74.31 6.04
CA GLY A 663 43.41 74.91 7.30
C GLY A 663 44.03 73.94 8.30
N ALA A 664 44.01 72.63 8.01
CA ALA A 664 44.68 71.57 8.76
C ALA A 664 45.98 71.08 8.10
N GLY A 665 46.26 71.50 6.87
CA GLY A 665 47.44 71.08 6.11
C GLY A 665 47.12 70.14 4.94
N ASN A 666 45.84 69.85 4.70
CA ASN A 666 45.39 68.88 3.70
C ASN A 666 44.98 69.59 2.40
N ALA A 667 45.35 69.00 1.26
CA ALA A 667 45.02 69.49 -0.05
C ALA A 667 43.56 69.21 -0.40
N VAL A 668 42.84 70.22 -0.87
CA VAL A 668 41.45 70.14 -1.30
C VAL A 668 41.36 70.44 -2.80
N VAL A 669 40.81 69.51 -3.56
CA VAL A 669 40.46 69.66 -4.98
C VAL A 669 38.97 70.02 -5.08
N ASP A 670 38.65 71.30 -5.27
CA ASP A 670 37.29 71.81 -5.08
C ASP A 670 36.59 72.24 -6.37
N PHE A 671 35.43 71.62 -6.65
CA PHE A 671 34.55 71.96 -7.78
C PHE A 671 33.21 72.58 -7.33
N GLY A 672 33.10 72.97 -6.06
CA GLY A 672 32.01 73.72 -5.45
C GLY A 672 30.99 72.83 -4.76
N ASN A 673 30.39 71.89 -5.50
CA ASN A 673 29.43 70.91 -4.98
C ASN A 673 29.98 69.48 -4.96
N ALA A 674 31.27 69.33 -5.25
CA ALA A 674 32.01 68.10 -5.16
C ALA A 674 33.48 68.44 -4.87
N SER A 675 34.15 67.68 -4.02
CA SER A 675 35.58 67.85 -3.77
C SER A 675 36.24 66.59 -3.24
N PHE A 676 37.54 66.44 -3.48
CA PHE A 676 38.40 65.56 -2.70
C PHE A 676 39.19 66.35 -1.67
N THR A 677 39.27 65.83 -0.44
CA THR A 677 40.27 66.23 0.56
C THR A 677 41.28 65.11 0.71
N LEU A 678 42.56 65.40 0.48
CA LEU A 678 43.64 64.42 0.58
C LEU A 678 44.30 64.52 1.96
N ASP A 679 44.08 63.55 2.82
CA ASP A 679 44.62 63.56 4.18
C ASP A 679 46.14 63.40 4.15
N GLY A 680 46.86 64.31 4.82
CA GLY A 680 48.32 64.27 4.91
C GLY A 680 49.08 64.71 3.65
N ILE A 681 48.41 65.17 2.60
CA ILE A 681 49.02 65.69 1.37
C ILE A 681 48.90 67.21 1.29
N ASP A 682 50.01 67.92 1.16
CA ASP A 682 50.04 69.37 0.91
C ASP A 682 49.85 69.67 -0.58
N VAL A 683 49.17 70.78 -0.91
CA VAL A 683 48.89 71.21 -2.30
C VAL A 683 50.16 71.29 -3.17
N SER A 684 51.32 71.61 -2.58
CA SER A 684 52.60 71.68 -3.30
C SER A 684 53.18 70.33 -3.72
N GLN A 685 52.61 69.22 -3.24
CA GLN A 685 53.01 67.86 -3.59
C GLN A 685 52.28 67.32 -4.82
N LEU A 686 51.18 67.96 -5.22
CA LEU A 686 50.38 67.57 -6.39
C LEU A 686 50.95 68.14 -7.69
N SER A 687 50.79 67.39 -8.77
CA SER A 687 51.25 67.68 -10.12
C SER A 687 50.19 67.31 -11.16
N ALA A 688 50.43 67.63 -12.43
CA ALA A 688 49.51 67.28 -13.51
C ALA A 688 49.42 65.76 -13.78
N GLU A 689 50.37 64.96 -13.30
CA GLU A 689 50.40 63.50 -13.49
C GLU A 689 49.45 62.78 -12.51
N ASP A 690 49.10 63.44 -11.40
CA ASP A 690 48.17 62.92 -10.38
C ASP A 690 46.68 63.08 -10.77
N PHE A 691 46.40 63.51 -12.02
CA PHE A 691 45.04 63.78 -12.50
C PHE A 691 44.76 63.24 -13.91
N LEU A 692 43.57 62.69 -14.13
CA LEU A 692 42.96 62.48 -15.46
C LEU A 692 41.96 63.62 -15.75
N PHE A 693 42.03 64.20 -16.96
CA PHE A 693 41.28 65.40 -17.38
C PHE A 693 40.29 65.17 -18.53
#